data_AF-A0A8J2MLV4-F1
#
_entry.id   AF-A0A8J2MLV4-F1
#
_cell.length_a   1.000
_cell.length_b   1.000
_cell.length_c   1.000
_cell.angle_alpha   90.00
_cell.angle_beta   90.00
_cell.angle_gamma   90.00
#
_symmetry.space_group_name_H-M   'P 1'
#
loop_
_entity.id
_entity.type
_entity.pdbx_description
1 polymer ?
#
loop_
_entity_poly.entity_id
_entity_poly.type
_entity_poly.pdbx_seq_one_letter_code
_entity_poly.pdbx_strand_id
1 'polypeptide(L)'
;MIDEQIEIEECVMEEGNTHIVGSLSRKALLKRQTTLDAFLSNEQDRKSFISDKLIHRKVKNNRMSITITHSGRRLYHRRYIISKNKLKPRKSFGSVVEEVDHGGSGEGSRNDWVRMSGVMEKAKVKAARTTLDEYVKVDPHFTRCSSSRKIMESAIESIRCYEDMYPDLNHRNASDVVLVSLNSISSEISPKPYPVVCADRTYGWNFGKKYVRLPYSICNVIDGVARYDIIQAAISKLLQPLKTYKQIEECIRSYSRTRSFDALGQLFEAVLNETLRVQYLTIVVPFMAKLALQSPDLITQPIPILRRGSSGSVTISQHQAASLLAHAFFCTFPSRNIVSNELPSVNFCRLFSLRSANAVEKLRCLMHYFHMISKKMPTGLLTIRRQNDLAKEWSSMHLPLSKLYVSHTGTIEDDGHGMLQVDFANEYIGGGVLSSGCVQEEIRFLICPEMIVSMILCERMHHNEAIVICGAERFSDYGGYGSSFRWRPMGKVDSFPRDRFNRLCCELVAIDALPFSNRHEQFNVKLVDRELLKAYVGFAVNDGMTKPVATGNWGCGVFGGDLHLKSLIQLMASSAQKRCLCYFTFGDRKFAEDFTEIYKILVQADTTVGQLYDIINGYCSAYDNRSPVLFEYICRKIKGNKVYP
;
A
#
# COMPACT_ATOMS: atom_id res chain seq x y z
N MET A 1 -39.57 11.74 28.56
CA MET A 1 -41.02 11.54 28.75
C MET A 1 -41.50 10.85 27.49
N ILE A 2 -42.23 9.73 27.64
CA ILE A 2 -42.74 8.88 26.56
C ILE A 2 -41.54 8.18 25.85
N ASP A 3 -41.18 6.92 26.13
CA ASP A 3 -41.93 5.66 25.96
C ASP A 3 -42.28 5.42 24.46
N GLU A 4 -42.20 4.24 23.85
CA GLU A 4 -42.14 2.87 24.36
C GLU A 4 -41.37 1.95 23.39
N GLN A 5 -41.28 0.67 23.77
CA GLN A 5 -40.64 -0.49 23.13
C GLN A 5 -41.33 -0.99 21.83
N ILE A 6 -40.96 -2.22 21.39
CA ILE A 6 -41.49 -3.09 20.30
C ILE A 6 -40.63 -3.01 19.00
N GLU A 7 -40.09 -4.09 18.41
CA GLU A 7 -39.89 -5.51 18.81
C GLU A 7 -38.92 -6.22 17.82
N ILE A 8 -38.28 -7.34 18.21
CA ILE A 8 -38.10 -8.58 17.40
C ILE A 8 -38.00 -9.80 18.34
N GLU A 9 -38.73 -10.86 18.01
CA GLU A 9 -38.85 -12.14 18.72
C GLU A 9 -37.60 -13.04 18.59
N GLU A 10 -37.36 -13.92 19.58
CA GLU A 10 -36.97 -15.31 19.27
C GLU A 10 -37.39 -16.25 20.42
N CYS A 11 -38.16 -17.29 20.07
CA CYS A 11 -38.75 -18.24 21.02
C CYS A 11 -37.75 -19.32 21.48
N VAL A 12 -37.66 -19.60 22.79
CA VAL A 12 -37.29 -20.94 23.29
C VAL A 12 -38.15 -21.32 24.51
N MET A 13 -38.67 -22.55 24.41
CA MET A 13 -39.53 -23.31 25.33
C MET A 13 -39.18 -23.29 26.83
N GLU A 14 -40.22 -23.53 27.65
CA GLU A 14 -40.19 -23.67 29.12
C GLU A 14 -39.65 -25.02 29.63
N GLU A 15 -39.34 -25.02 30.94
CA GLU A 15 -39.29 -26.10 31.97
C GLU A 15 -38.00 -26.01 32.81
N GLY A 16 -38.00 -25.91 34.15
CA GLY A 16 -39.05 -25.63 35.15
C GLY A 16 -38.55 -25.92 36.58
N ASN A 17 -38.83 -25.03 37.56
CA ASN A 17 -38.74 -25.20 39.05
C ASN A 17 -37.40 -25.68 39.70
N THR A 18 -36.96 -25.29 40.91
CA THR A 18 -37.59 -24.57 42.05
C THR A 18 -36.52 -23.90 42.96
N HIS A 19 -36.95 -23.10 43.95
CA HIS A 19 -36.17 -22.29 44.91
C HIS A 19 -35.09 -23.01 45.76
N ILE A 20 -34.06 -22.26 46.23
CA ILE A 20 -33.80 -21.90 47.65
C ILE A 20 -32.63 -20.89 47.80
N VAL A 21 -32.62 -20.15 48.92
CA VAL A 21 -31.81 -18.95 49.26
C VAL A 21 -30.41 -19.30 49.82
N GLY A 22 -29.37 -18.47 49.58
CA GLY A 22 -28.13 -18.53 50.41
C GLY A 22 -26.86 -17.82 49.89
N SER A 23 -26.63 -16.58 50.34
CA SER A 23 -25.38 -15.79 50.48
C SER A 23 -23.99 -16.25 49.91
N LEU A 24 -23.24 -15.25 49.43
CA LEU A 24 -21.76 -15.06 49.58
C LEU A 24 -20.78 -16.11 49.00
N SER A 25 -20.20 -15.82 47.83
CA SER A 25 -18.81 -15.32 47.72
C SER A 25 -18.33 -15.20 46.26
N ARG A 26 -17.43 -14.23 45.99
CA ARG A 26 -16.76 -14.10 44.68
C ARG A 26 -15.54 -15.02 44.61
N LYS A 27 -15.52 -15.98 43.68
CA LYS A 27 -14.28 -16.55 43.12
C LYS A 27 -14.45 -16.85 41.63
N ALA A 28 -13.49 -16.40 40.84
CA ALA A 28 -13.50 -16.53 39.39
C ALA A 28 -13.24 -17.98 38.95
N LEU A 29 -13.93 -18.43 37.90
CA LEU A 29 -13.75 -19.77 37.32
C LEU A 29 -13.52 -19.63 35.82
N LEU A 30 -12.30 -19.98 35.38
CA LEU A 30 -11.93 -20.00 33.96
C LEU A 30 -12.76 -21.07 33.23
N LYS A 31 -13.58 -20.66 32.25
CA LYS A 31 -14.01 -21.59 31.19
C LYS A 31 -12.96 -21.58 30.08
N ARG A 32 -12.11 -22.61 30.04
CA ARG A 32 -11.34 -22.98 28.84
C ARG A 32 -12.31 -23.47 27.77
N GLN A 33 -12.25 -22.89 26.58
CA GLN A 33 -12.90 -23.44 25.40
C GLN A 33 -11.94 -24.44 24.75
N THR A 34 -12.26 -25.73 24.84
CA THR A 34 -11.38 -26.81 24.39
C THR A 34 -11.68 -27.16 22.93
N THR A 35 -10.63 -27.50 22.20
CA THR A 35 -10.64 -27.84 20.77
C THR A 35 -11.43 -29.10 20.44
N LEU A 36 -12.05 -29.08 19.26
CA LEU A 36 -12.79 -30.20 18.68
C LEU A 36 -11.79 -31.16 17.98
N ASP A 37 -11.36 -32.23 18.66
CA ASP A 37 -10.58 -33.33 18.05
C ASP A 37 -10.69 -34.60 18.93
N ALA A 38 -11.69 -35.45 18.65
CA ALA A 38 -11.72 -36.85 19.12
C ALA A 38 -12.80 -37.66 18.38
N PHE A 39 -12.39 -38.58 17.51
CA PHE A 39 -13.14 -39.82 17.26
C PHE A 39 -12.18 -40.94 16.84
N LEU A 40 -12.39 -42.14 17.39
CA LEU A 40 -11.62 -43.39 17.23
C LEU A 40 -10.23 -43.38 17.92
N SER A 41 -10.04 -43.97 19.12
CA SER A 41 -10.02 -45.42 19.50
C SER A 41 -8.85 -46.19 18.85
N ASN A 42 -8.04 -46.99 19.54
CA ASN A 42 -8.10 -47.53 20.92
C ASN A 42 -6.68 -47.94 21.39
N GLU A 43 -6.45 -48.00 22.71
CA GLU A 43 -5.57 -48.92 23.50
C GLU A 43 -4.14 -49.32 23.01
N GLN A 44 -3.12 -49.60 23.84
CA GLN A 44 -3.08 -50.08 25.24
C GLN A 44 -1.67 -49.80 25.89
N ASP A 45 -1.65 -49.44 27.18
CA ASP A 45 -0.72 -49.88 28.24
C ASP A 45 0.85 -49.96 28.06
N ARG A 46 1.62 -49.05 28.72
CA ARG A 46 2.43 -49.32 29.96
C ARG A 46 3.62 -48.38 30.25
N LYS A 47 3.64 -47.88 31.50
CA LYS A 47 4.76 -47.69 32.47
C LYS A 47 6.10 -47.02 32.08
N SER A 48 6.31 -45.82 32.64
CA SER A 48 7.49 -45.31 33.39
C SER A 48 8.92 -45.82 33.10
N PHE A 49 9.89 -44.90 32.96
CA PHE A 49 11.02 -44.71 33.91
C PHE A 49 11.78 -43.38 33.68
N ILE A 50 12.70 -43.04 34.59
CA ILE A 50 13.37 -41.74 34.77
C ILE A 50 14.86 -41.80 34.33
N SER A 51 15.41 -40.64 33.95
CA SER A 51 16.81 -40.18 34.11
C SER A 51 17.67 -39.92 32.84
N ASP A 52 18.19 -38.69 32.84
CA ASP A 52 19.54 -38.22 32.48
C ASP A 52 20.28 -38.60 31.17
N LYS A 53 20.47 -37.51 30.39
CA LYS A 53 21.75 -37.00 29.82
C LYS A 53 22.40 -37.63 28.57
N LEU A 54 22.96 -36.67 27.81
CA LEU A 54 24.05 -36.73 26.81
C LEU A 54 23.78 -37.20 25.35
N ILE A 55 23.81 -36.18 24.47
CA ILE A 55 24.58 -36.09 23.21
C ILE A 55 24.15 -36.90 21.96
N HIS A 56 23.83 -36.13 20.92
CA HIS A 56 23.86 -36.43 19.47
C HIS A 56 23.58 -37.85 18.94
N ARG A 57 22.44 -38.00 18.26
CA ARG A 57 22.42 -38.50 16.87
C ARG A 57 21.18 -38.04 16.09
N LYS A 58 21.37 -37.71 14.80
CA LYS A 58 20.28 -37.40 13.86
C LYS A 58 19.52 -38.68 13.52
N VAL A 59 18.20 -38.71 13.68
CA VAL A 59 17.33 -39.76 13.13
C VAL A 59 16.23 -39.12 12.29
N LYS A 60 16.05 -39.61 11.06
CA LYS A 60 14.95 -39.23 10.16
C LYS A 60 13.76 -40.15 10.43
N ASN A 61 12.61 -39.59 10.81
CA ASN A 61 11.34 -40.33 10.74
C ASN A 61 10.67 -40.08 9.39
N ASN A 62 10.61 -41.12 8.56
CA ASN A 62 9.69 -41.19 7.43
C ASN A 62 8.30 -41.54 7.97
N ARG A 63 7.28 -40.72 7.67
CA ARG A 63 5.87 -41.16 7.68
C ARG A 63 5.39 -41.26 6.24
N MET A 64 4.95 -42.44 5.83
CA MET A 64 4.22 -42.61 4.57
C MET A 64 2.75 -42.24 4.79
N SER A 65 2.17 -41.50 3.85
CA SER A 65 0.72 -41.36 3.72
C SER A 65 0.26 -42.15 2.50
N ILE A 66 -0.62 -43.13 2.70
CA ILE A 66 -1.28 -43.86 1.62
C ILE A 66 -2.52 -43.05 1.21
N THR A 67 -2.62 -42.72 -0.08
CA THR A 67 -3.86 -42.17 -0.66
C THR A 67 -4.47 -43.24 -1.56
N ILE A 68 -5.66 -43.74 -1.20
CA ILE A 68 -6.45 -44.63 -2.06
C ILE A 68 -7.38 -43.76 -2.89
N THR A 69 -7.17 -43.70 -4.19
CA THR A 69 -8.12 -43.10 -5.15
C THR A 69 -8.95 -44.20 -5.80
N HIS A 70 -10.25 -44.24 -5.52
CA HIS A 70 -11.19 -45.01 -6.33
C HIS A 70 -11.44 -44.30 -7.65
N SER A 71 -11.13 -44.95 -8.77
CA SER A 71 -11.70 -44.64 -10.08
C SER A 71 -12.40 -45.87 -10.64
N GLY A 72 -13.58 -45.66 -11.23
CA GLY A 72 -14.43 -46.74 -11.71
C GLY A 72 -14.11 -47.20 -13.13
N ARG A 73 -14.25 -48.52 -13.33
CA ARG A 73 -14.48 -49.25 -14.61
C ARG A 73 -13.32 -49.43 -15.62
N ARG A 74 -13.01 -50.73 -15.79
CA ARG A 74 -12.62 -51.49 -17.01
C ARG A 74 -11.15 -51.49 -17.49
N LEU A 75 -10.49 -52.63 -17.21
CA LEU A 75 -9.81 -53.55 -18.16
C LEU A 75 -8.85 -52.90 -19.19
N TYR A 76 -7.52 -53.01 -19.10
CA TYR A 76 -6.71 -54.24 -19.18
C TYR A 76 -5.25 -54.02 -18.68
N HIS A 77 -4.46 -55.11 -18.57
CA HIS A 77 -3.04 -55.16 -18.14
C HIS A 77 -2.12 -53.97 -18.52
N ARG A 78 -1.28 -53.51 -17.58
CA ARG A 78 0.21 -53.53 -17.75
C ARG A 78 1.02 -53.26 -16.47
N ARG A 79 2.30 -53.68 -16.55
CA ARG A 79 3.34 -53.76 -15.50
C ARG A 79 3.63 -52.44 -14.76
N TYR A 80 3.95 -52.54 -13.47
CA TYR A 80 4.53 -51.47 -12.67
C TYR A 80 6.02 -51.26 -13.01
N ILE A 81 6.45 -50.00 -13.14
CA ILE A 81 7.86 -49.58 -13.09
C ILE A 81 8.02 -48.58 -11.95
N ILE A 82 8.91 -48.86 -11.01
CA ILE A 82 9.16 -48.00 -9.84
C ILE A 82 10.25 -46.98 -10.21
N SER A 83 9.88 -45.70 -10.33
CA SER A 83 10.82 -44.59 -10.40
C SER A 83 10.87 -43.86 -9.06
N LYS A 84 12.07 -43.75 -8.47
CA LYS A 84 12.29 -43.06 -7.18
C LYS A 84 12.71 -41.61 -7.43
N ASN A 85 11.90 -40.64 -6.99
CA ASN A 85 12.35 -39.26 -6.82
C ASN A 85 11.89 -38.68 -5.47
N LYS A 86 12.77 -37.91 -4.81
CA LYS A 86 12.60 -37.43 -3.43
C LYS A 86 11.84 -36.10 -3.40
N LEU A 87 10.69 -36.06 -2.75
CA LEU A 87 9.98 -34.82 -2.40
C LEU A 87 10.65 -34.11 -1.21
N LYS A 88 10.74 -32.77 -1.27
CA LYS A 88 11.10 -31.89 -0.13
C LYS A 88 9.85 -31.59 0.72
N PRO A 89 9.99 -31.36 2.04
CA PRO A 89 8.84 -31.07 2.90
C PRO A 89 8.26 -29.67 2.67
N ARG A 90 6.92 -29.54 2.77
CA ARG A 90 6.19 -28.27 2.72
C ARG A 90 6.57 -27.37 3.90
N LYS A 91 6.91 -26.10 3.61
CA LYS A 91 6.82 -24.99 4.59
C LYS A 91 5.42 -24.38 4.53
N SER A 92 4.99 -23.79 5.65
CA SER A 92 3.76 -22.99 5.75
C SER A 92 3.83 -21.76 4.83
N PHE A 93 2.75 -21.47 4.12
CA PHE A 93 2.62 -20.26 3.30
C PHE A 93 2.49 -19.01 4.19
N GLY A 94 3.59 -18.31 4.37
CA GLY A 94 3.61 -16.86 4.55
C GLY A 94 4.11 -16.24 3.26
N SER A 95 3.36 -15.33 2.66
CA SER A 95 3.71 -14.64 1.41
C SER A 95 4.81 -13.60 1.65
N VAL A 96 6.05 -14.08 1.85
CA VAL A 96 7.24 -13.25 1.84
C VAL A 96 7.86 -13.34 0.45
N VAL A 97 8.01 -12.19 -0.22
CA VAL A 97 8.91 -12.08 -1.37
C VAL A 97 10.34 -12.07 -0.83
N GLU A 98 10.83 -13.27 -0.50
CA GLU A 98 12.26 -13.54 -0.44
C GLU A 98 12.72 -13.81 -1.87
N GLU A 99 13.52 -12.90 -2.44
CA GLU A 99 14.33 -13.23 -3.61
C GLU A 99 15.27 -14.36 -3.22
N VAL A 100 14.96 -15.58 -3.67
CA VAL A 100 15.90 -16.69 -3.60
C VAL A 100 16.95 -16.44 -4.67
N ASP A 101 18.17 -16.17 -4.24
CA ASP A 101 19.30 -15.97 -5.14
C ASP A 101 19.48 -17.23 -6.01
N HIS A 102 19.17 -17.09 -7.29
CA HIS A 102 19.24 -18.15 -8.29
C HIS A 102 20.14 -17.67 -9.41
N GLY A 103 21.42 -18.06 -9.32
CA GLY A 103 22.33 -18.09 -10.44
C GLY A 103 21.80 -19.06 -11.52
N GLY A 104 20.95 -18.53 -12.40
CA GLY A 104 20.29 -19.24 -13.48
C GLY A 104 19.75 -18.24 -14.49
N SER A 105 20.21 -18.34 -15.74
CA SER A 105 19.93 -17.40 -16.81
C SER A 105 18.43 -17.34 -17.17
N GLY A 106 17.78 -16.23 -16.82
CA GLY A 106 16.41 -15.90 -17.21
C GLY A 106 16.31 -14.49 -17.83
N GLU A 107 16.51 -14.38 -19.14
CA GLU A 107 16.60 -13.09 -19.84
C GLU A 107 15.27 -12.30 -19.88
N GLY A 108 14.13 -12.97 -19.71
CA GLY A 108 12.80 -12.36 -19.81
C GLY A 108 12.54 -11.23 -18.80
N SER A 109 12.79 -11.47 -17.50
CA SER A 109 12.51 -10.46 -16.47
C SER A 109 13.42 -9.23 -16.61
N ARG A 110 14.72 -9.45 -16.88
CA ARG A 110 15.72 -8.38 -17.02
C ARG A 110 15.37 -7.44 -18.17
N ASN A 111 14.80 -7.95 -19.26
CA ASN A 111 14.39 -7.15 -20.41
C ASN A 111 13.18 -6.25 -20.10
N ASP A 112 12.17 -6.74 -19.37
CA ASP A 112 11.02 -5.91 -18.96
C ASP A 112 11.45 -4.77 -17.99
N TRP A 113 12.39 -5.05 -17.06
CA TRP A 113 12.98 -4.04 -16.18
C TRP A 113 13.79 -2.97 -16.94
N VAL A 114 14.67 -3.40 -17.87
CA VAL A 114 15.50 -2.48 -18.67
C VAL A 114 14.62 -1.63 -19.61
N ARG A 115 13.58 -2.24 -20.21
CA ARG A 115 12.58 -1.52 -21.01
C ARG A 115 11.87 -0.46 -20.18
N MET A 116 11.31 -0.82 -19.01
CA MET A 116 10.59 0.15 -18.17
C MET A 116 11.50 1.30 -17.71
N SER A 117 12.73 1.00 -17.27
CA SER A 117 13.72 2.00 -16.84
C SER A 117 14.08 2.98 -17.97
N GLY A 118 14.46 2.46 -19.14
CA GLY A 118 14.86 3.29 -20.29
C GLY A 118 13.71 4.10 -20.89
N VAL A 119 12.47 3.71 -20.61
CA VAL A 119 11.27 4.41 -21.08
C VAL A 119 10.82 5.48 -20.07
N MET A 120 10.88 5.23 -18.76
CA MET A 120 10.65 6.27 -17.74
C MET A 120 11.70 7.38 -17.78
N GLU A 121 12.98 7.06 -18.00
CA GLU A 121 14.02 8.07 -18.17
C GLU A 121 13.74 8.96 -19.40
N LYS A 122 13.28 8.37 -20.52
CA LYS A 122 12.84 9.13 -21.69
C LYS A 122 11.60 9.98 -21.41
N ALA A 123 10.63 9.49 -20.63
CA ALA A 123 9.44 10.25 -20.25
C ALA A 123 9.83 11.48 -19.40
N LYS A 124 10.66 11.31 -18.36
CA LYS A 124 11.13 12.41 -17.51
C LYS A 124 12.09 13.37 -18.21
N VAL A 125 13.01 12.89 -19.05
CA VAL A 125 13.87 13.77 -19.86
C VAL A 125 13.06 14.57 -20.87
N LYS A 126 12.00 13.99 -21.46
CA LYS A 126 11.09 14.72 -22.35
C LYS A 126 10.24 15.75 -21.58
N ALA A 127 9.76 15.43 -20.38
CA ALA A 127 9.07 16.38 -19.51
C ALA A 127 9.99 17.56 -19.13
N ALA A 128 11.18 17.29 -18.60
CA ALA A 128 12.16 18.31 -18.21
C ALA A 128 12.65 19.19 -19.38
N ARG A 129 12.75 18.64 -20.60
CA ARG A 129 13.01 19.42 -21.82
C ARG A 129 11.83 20.29 -22.26
N THR A 130 10.61 20.02 -21.81
CA THR A 130 9.43 20.86 -22.12
C THR A 130 9.38 22.10 -21.21
N THR A 131 10.13 22.11 -20.11
CA THR A 131 10.22 23.22 -19.15
C THR A 131 11.53 24.02 -19.26
N LEU A 132 12.30 23.85 -20.34
CA LEU A 132 13.63 24.47 -20.50
C LEU A 132 13.89 24.98 -21.93
N ASP A 133 12.94 25.75 -22.49
CA ASP A 133 13.10 26.46 -23.77
C ASP A 133 13.83 27.81 -23.58
N GLU A 134 14.94 27.81 -22.86
CA GLU A 134 16.01 28.82 -23.01
C GLU A 134 17.33 28.10 -23.28
N TYR A 135 18.07 28.60 -24.27
CA TYR A 135 19.30 28.00 -24.84
C TYR A 135 19.13 26.69 -25.63
N VAL A 136 18.62 26.81 -26.87
CA VAL A 136 19.42 26.65 -28.12
C VAL A 136 18.50 26.94 -29.32
N LYS A 137 19.02 27.61 -30.36
CA LYS A 137 18.30 27.79 -31.63
C LYS A 137 18.10 26.42 -32.30
N VAL A 138 16.86 25.98 -32.49
CA VAL A 138 16.54 24.73 -33.20
C VAL A 138 15.72 25.00 -34.46
N ASP A 139 16.11 24.28 -35.51
CA ASP A 139 15.67 24.31 -36.91
C ASP A 139 14.13 24.10 -37.09
N PRO A 140 13.43 24.93 -37.90
CA PRO A 140 11.97 24.91 -38.00
C PRO A 140 11.40 23.81 -38.93
N HIS A 141 11.61 22.53 -38.61
CA HIS A 141 10.98 21.41 -39.35
C HIS A 141 10.23 20.37 -38.49
N PHE A 142 9.97 20.63 -37.20
CA PHE A 142 9.32 19.67 -36.28
C PHE A 142 7.88 20.04 -35.81
N THR A 143 7.10 20.69 -36.67
CA THR A 143 5.83 21.36 -36.29
C THR A 143 4.56 20.50 -36.28
N ARG A 144 4.58 19.21 -36.67
CA ARG A 144 3.36 18.38 -36.77
C ARG A 144 2.98 17.58 -35.51
N CYS A 145 3.84 17.51 -34.50
CA CYS A 145 3.61 16.72 -33.28
C CYS A 145 3.29 17.58 -32.03
N SER A 146 3.60 18.89 -32.06
CA SER A 146 3.41 19.78 -30.92
C SER A 146 1.95 20.18 -30.68
N SER A 147 1.13 20.28 -31.73
CA SER A 147 -0.29 20.69 -31.63
C SER A 147 -1.14 19.67 -30.86
N SER A 148 -1.09 18.39 -31.24
CA SER A 148 -1.83 17.31 -30.58
C SER A 148 -1.46 17.19 -29.09
N ARG A 149 -0.16 17.34 -28.76
CA ARG A 149 0.32 17.34 -27.37
C ARG A 149 -0.26 18.51 -26.58
N LYS A 150 -0.18 19.75 -27.10
CA LYS A 150 -0.75 20.94 -26.43
C LYS A 150 -2.27 20.85 -26.25
N ILE A 151 -2.98 20.25 -27.20
CA ILE A 151 -4.44 20.02 -27.08
C ILE A 151 -4.74 19.05 -25.94
N MET A 152 -3.99 17.95 -25.80
CA MET A 152 -4.21 17.00 -24.71
C MET A 152 -3.75 17.53 -23.35
N GLU A 153 -2.65 18.28 -23.28
CA GLU A 153 -2.21 18.97 -22.07
C GLU A 153 -3.27 19.99 -21.61
N SER A 154 -3.77 20.84 -22.52
CA SER A 154 -4.86 21.79 -22.24
C SER A 154 -6.17 21.10 -21.83
N ALA A 155 -6.51 19.96 -22.44
CA ALA A 155 -7.69 19.18 -22.04
C ALA A 155 -7.53 18.56 -20.64
N ILE A 156 -6.35 18.04 -20.31
CA ILE A 156 -6.01 17.51 -18.97
C ILE A 156 -6.03 18.62 -17.92
N GLU A 157 -5.54 19.81 -18.24
CA GLU A 157 -5.63 20.99 -17.36
C GLU A 157 -7.07 21.39 -17.09
N SER A 158 -7.94 21.38 -18.11
CA SER A 158 -9.34 21.81 -18.00
C SER A 158 -10.23 20.95 -17.08
N ILE A 159 -9.79 19.73 -16.74
CA ILE A 159 -10.54 18.78 -15.90
C ILE A 159 -9.97 18.63 -14.48
N ARG A 160 -8.92 19.37 -14.13
CA ARG A 160 -8.34 19.34 -12.77
C ARG A 160 -9.32 19.94 -11.76
N CYS A 161 -9.53 19.24 -10.64
CA CYS A 161 -10.41 19.65 -9.55
C CYS A 161 -9.62 19.74 -8.24
N TYR A 162 -9.64 20.91 -7.61
CA TYR A 162 -8.94 21.20 -6.36
C TYR A 162 -9.89 21.46 -5.18
N GLU A 163 -11.14 21.03 -5.30
CA GLU A 163 -12.17 21.19 -4.27
C GLU A 163 -11.88 20.38 -3.01
N ASP A 164 -12.56 20.75 -1.92
CA ASP A 164 -12.41 20.15 -0.59
C ASP A 164 -12.52 18.61 -0.66
N MET A 165 -11.58 17.90 -0.05
CA MET A 165 -11.52 16.44 -0.11
C MET A 165 -12.45 15.76 0.91
N TYR A 166 -12.93 14.56 0.59
CA TYR A 166 -13.55 13.70 1.60
C TYR A 166 -12.52 13.17 2.64
N PRO A 167 -12.86 13.05 3.94
CA PRO A 167 -14.10 13.48 4.58
C PRO A 167 -14.10 14.98 4.90
N ASP A 168 -15.30 15.53 5.00
CA ASP A 168 -15.53 16.80 5.68
C ASP A 168 -15.30 16.62 7.20
N LEU A 169 -14.30 17.28 7.77
CA LEU A 169 -13.96 17.09 9.19
C LEU A 169 -15.05 17.61 10.14
N ASN A 170 -15.93 18.49 9.67
CA ASN A 170 -17.10 18.98 10.42
C ASN A 170 -18.25 17.97 10.42
N HIS A 171 -18.43 17.23 9.32
CA HIS A 171 -19.52 16.28 9.10
C HIS A 171 -18.96 14.85 8.93
N ARG A 172 -18.33 14.35 10.00
CA ARG A 172 -17.59 13.08 10.02
C ARG A 172 -18.38 11.96 10.68
N ASN A 173 -18.16 10.71 10.26
CA ASN A 173 -18.78 9.54 10.88
C ASN A 173 -18.12 9.21 12.22
N ALA A 174 -18.75 8.35 13.04
CA ALA A 174 -18.16 7.87 14.28
C ALA A 174 -16.85 7.07 14.08
N SER A 175 -16.62 6.54 12.87
CA SER A 175 -15.41 5.85 12.43
C SER A 175 -14.29 6.77 11.92
N ASP A 176 -14.52 8.09 11.87
CA ASP A 176 -13.59 9.10 11.38
C ASP A 176 -12.96 9.85 12.55
N VAL A 177 -11.69 9.56 12.83
CA VAL A 177 -10.96 10.07 14.02
C VAL A 177 -10.03 11.21 13.63
N VAL A 178 -10.15 12.34 14.33
CA VAL A 178 -9.31 13.53 14.14
C VAL A 178 -8.44 13.74 15.39
N LEU A 179 -7.12 13.77 15.23
CA LEU A 179 -6.15 13.91 16.33
C LEU A 179 -5.80 15.38 16.68
N VAL A 180 -6.51 16.34 16.10
CA VAL A 180 -6.24 17.78 16.21
C VAL A 180 -7.51 18.57 16.50
N SER A 181 -7.37 19.75 17.08
CA SER A 181 -8.50 20.65 17.32
C SER A 181 -8.86 21.37 16.04
N LEU A 182 -10.09 21.18 15.53
CA LEU A 182 -10.55 21.82 14.27
C LEU A 182 -10.44 23.35 14.33
N ASN A 183 -10.77 23.94 15.49
CA ASN A 183 -10.68 25.39 15.73
C ASN A 183 -9.23 25.93 15.78
N SER A 184 -8.22 25.06 15.64
CA SER A 184 -6.80 25.43 15.60
C SER A 184 -6.15 25.21 14.22
N ILE A 185 -6.93 24.81 13.22
CA ILE A 185 -6.44 24.66 11.86
C ILE A 185 -6.19 26.04 11.26
N SER A 186 -4.94 26.32 10.87
CA SER A 186 -4.56 27.51 10.11
C SER A 186 -3.40 27.19 9.16
N SER A 187 -3.18 28.06 8.18
CA SER A 187 -2.04 27.98 7.26
C SER A 187 -0.71 28.33 7.93
N GLU A 188 -0.73 29.14 8.99
CA GLU A 188 0.46 29.75 9.60
C GLU A 188 1.09 28.91 10.71
N ILE A 189 0.29 28.16 11.49
CA ILE A 189 0.72 27.49 12.71
C ILE A 189 0.26 26.02 12.67
N SER A 190 1.10 25.10 13.16
CA SER A 190 0.71 23.69 13.27
C SER A 190 -0.55 23.52 14.16
N PRO A 191 -1.57 22.78 13.73
CA PRO A 191 -2.78 22.54 14.51
C PRO A 191 -2.48 21.91 15.87
N LYS A 192 -3.21 22.36 16.90
CA LYS A 192 -3.05 21.87 18.27
C LYS A 192 -3.57 20.44 18.38
N PRO A 193 -2.92 19.58 19.18
CA PRO A 193 -3.41 18.23 19.45
C PRO A 193 -4.78 18.28 20.12
N TYR A 194 -5.62 17.28 19.84
CA TYR A 194 -6.88 17.07 20.52
C TYR A 194 -7.01 15.61 20.96
N PRO A 195 -7.44 15.32 22.21
CA PRO A 195 -7.65 16.27 23.32
C PRO A 195 -6.34 16.98 23.71
N VAL A 196 -6.38 18.06 24.49
CA VAL A 196 -5.14 18.81 24.84
C VAL A 196 -4.23 18.00 25.77
N VAL A 197 -4.78 17.08 26.55
CA VAL A 197 -4.05 16.22 27.51
C VAL A 197 -4.44 14.77 27.30
N CYS A 198 -3.45 13.87 27.37
CA CYS A 198 -3.71 12.44 27.27
C CYS A 198 -4.29 11.85 28.56
N ALA A 199 -5.56 11.42 28.50
CA ALA A 199 -6.23 10.74 29.59
C ALA A 199 -5.83 9.25 29.71
N ASP A 200 -5.63 8.56 28.58
CA ASP A 200 -5.25 7.13 28.55
C ASP A 200 -3.76 6.94 28.24
N ARG A 201 -2.94 6.84 29.29
CA ARG A 201 -1.50 6.54 29.17
C ARG A 201 -1.18 5.14 28.62
N THR A 202 -2.17 4.26 28.45
CA THR A 202 -2.00 2.99 27.73
C THR A 202 -2.09 3.19 26.20
N TYR A 203 -2.62 4.32 25.73
CA TYR A 203 -2.87 4.63 24.33
C TYR A 203 -3.65 3.52 23.59
N GLY A 204 -4.69 2.99 24.23
CA GLY A 204 -5.56 1.96 23.66
C GLY A 204 -4.94 0.57 23.57
N TRP A 205 -3.72 0.36 24.09
CA TRP A 205 -2.95 -0.89 23.92
C TRP A 205 -3.70 -2.14 24.40
N ASN A 206 -4.47 -2.00 25.48
CA ASN A 206 -5.23 -3.09 26.11
C ASN A 206 -6.55 -3.43 25.38
N PHE A 207 -6.98 -2.60 24.43
CA PHE A 207 -8.26 -2.76 23.72
C PHE A 207 -8.11 -3.65 22.46
N GLY A 208 -7.67 -4.90 22.63
CA GLY A 208 -7.77 -5.94 21.61
C GLY A 208 -7.11 -5.62 20.26
N LYS A 209 -5.93 -4.97 20.27
CA LYS A 209 -5.21 -4.45 19.09
C LYS A 209 -5.99 -3.43 18.23
N LYS A 210 -7.02 -2.75 18.76
CA LYS A 210 -7.78 -1.74 18.01
C LYS A 210 -6.98 -0.47 17.71
N TYR A 211 -5.89 -0.23 18.46
CA TYR A 211 -5.09 0.99 18.41
C TYR A 211 -3.61 0.69 18.15
N VAL A 212 -2.91 1.69 17.61
CA VAL A 212 -1.46 1.68 17.40
C VAL A 212 -0.76 1.50 18.76
N ARG A 213 0.11 0.50 18.85
CA ARG A 213 0.96 0.29 20.01
C ARG A 213 2.11 1.31 20.01
N LEU A 214 1.85 2.47 20.61
CA LEU A 214 2.81 3.59 20.63
C LEU A 214 4.03 3.28 21.54
N PRO A 215 5.25 3.72 21.18
CA PRO A 215 6.47 3.38 21.92
C PRO A 215 6.49 3.82 23.38
N TYR A 216 5.78 4.91 23.70
CA TYR A 216 5.67 5.53 25.03
C TYR A 216 4.42 5.12 25.82
N SER A 217 3.70 4.09 25.38
CA SER A 217 2.63 3.49 26.19
C SER A 217 3.22 2.84 27.45
N ILE A 218 2.57 3.04 28.60
CA ILE A 218 2.94 2.36 29.86
C ILE A 218 2.81 0.83 29.79
N CYS A 219 2.15 0.31 28.74
CA CYS A 219 2.05 -1.14 28.48
C CYS A 219 3.23 -1.70 27.67
N ASN A 220 4.17 -0.85 27.19
CA ASN A 220 5.38 -1.27 26.49
C ASN A 220 6.47 -1.70 27.50
N VAL A 221 6.22 -2.82 28.19
CA VAL A 221 7.11 -3.37 29.24
C VAL A 221 7.87 -4.59 28.71
N ILE A 222 9.15 -4.69 29.05
CA ILE A 222 9.98 -5.89 28.84
C ILE A 222 10.63 -6.24 30.18
N ASP A 223 10.49 -7.50 30.61
CA ASP A 223 11.10 -8.04 31.84
C ASP A 223 10.86 -7.18 33.10
N GLY A 224 9.66 -6.58 33.18
CA GLY A 224 9.24 -5.69 34.28
C GLY A 224 9.66 -4.22 34.14
N VAL A 225 10.52 -3.89 33.16
CA VAL A 225 11.01 -2.52 32.92
C VAL A 225 10.21 -1.85 31.81
N ALA A 226 9.82 -0.59 32.01
CA ALA A 226 9.21 0.22 30.96
C ALA A 226 10.23 0.45 29.84
N ARG A 227 9.97 -0.12 28.66
CA ARG A 227 10.90 -0.08 27.52
C ARG A 227 11.11 1.34 27.02
N TYR A 228 10.12 2.23 27.23
CA TYR A 228 10.27 3.63 26.85
C TYR A 228 11.36 4.36 27.64
N ASP A 229 11.62 4.02 28.90
CA ASP A 229 12.67 4.67 29.69
C ASP A 229 14.06 4.46 29.04
N ILE A 230 14.31 3.24 28.53
CA ILE A 230 15.52 2.89 27.78
C ILE A 230 15.56 3.64 26.44
N ILE A 231 14.45 3.68 25.70
CA ILE A 231 14.33 4.39 24.42
C ILE A 231 14.55 5.90 24.61
N GLN A 232 13.94 6.50 25.63
CA GLN A 232 14.02 7.90 25.98
C GLN A 232 15.46 8.27 26.36
N ALA A 233 16.07 7.55 27.30
CA ALA A 233 17.46 7.77 27.70
C ALA A 233 18.47 7.60 26.55
N ALA A 234 18.18 6.73 25.57
CA ALA A 234 18.99 6.57 24.37
C ALA A 234 18.81 7.71 23.37
N ILE A 235 17.56 8.09 23.06
CA ILE A 235 17.24 9.17 22.10
C ILE A 235 17.64 10.55 22.67
N SER A 236 17.53 10.78 23.98
CA SER A 236 17.98 12.03 24.62
C SER A 236 19.46 12.33 24.40
N LYS A 237 20.32 11.31 24.24
CA LYS A 237 21.74 11.50 23.88
C LYS A 237 21.94 12.08 22.48
N LEU A 238 20.95 11.93 21.60
CA LEU A 238 20.97 12.46 20.24
C LEU A 238 20.46 13.91 20.14
N LEU A 239 19.97 14.51 21.23
CA LEU A 239 19.59 15.94 21.27
C LEU A 239 20.79 16.90 21.15
N GLN A 240 21.99 16.40 21.46
CA GLN A 240 23.24 17.15 21.30
C GLN A 240 23.86 16.86 19.92
N PRO A 241 24.65 17.78 19.34
CA PRO A 241 25.33 17.54 18.07
C PRO A 241 26.12 16.22 18.04
N LEU A 242 25.83 15.35 17.06
CA LEU A 242 26.56 14.09 16.90
C LEU A 242 27.94 14.35 16.28
N LYS A 243 28.94 13.57 16.71
CA LYS A 243 30.27 13.49 16.09
C LYS A 243 30.29 12.53 14.91
N THR A 244 29.54 11.42 14.99
CA THR A 244 29.46 10.40 13.92
C THR A 244 28.07 9.77 13.87
N TYR A 245 27.72 9.16 12.73
CA TYR A 245 26.48 8.40 12.58
C TYR A 245 26.41 7.15 13.47
N LYS A 246 27.56 6.66 13.99
CA LYS A 246 27.60 5.49 14.90
C LYS A 246 26.83 5.71 16.19
N GLN A 247 26.68 6.96 16.64
CA GLN A 247 25.81 7.30 17.78
C GLN A 247 24.34 6.97 17.51
N ILE A 248 23.89 7.01 16.24
CA ILE A 248 22.56 6.55 15.82
C ILE A 248 22.47 5.01 15.94
N GLU A 249 23.51 4.29 15.50
CA GLU A 249 23.57 2.83 15.67
C GLU A 249 23.55 2.42 17.14
N GLU A 250 24.35 3.07 17.99
CA GLU A 250 24.44 2.83 19.44
C GLU A 250 23.10 3.07 20.13
N CYS A 251 22.42 4.19 19.78
CA CYS A 251 21.07 4.47 20.23
C CYS A 251 20.12 3.31 19.86
N ILE A 252 20.04 2.95 18.57
CA ILE A 252 19.11 1.92 18.09
C ILE A 252 19.47 0.52 18.62
N ARG A 253 20.75 0.20 18.82
CA ARG A 253 21.19 -1.09 19.41
C ARG A 253 20.85 -1.21 20.90
N SER A 254 20.70 -0.12 21.63
CA SER A 254 20.41 -0.16 23.08
C SER A 254 19.03 -0.75 23.41
N TYR A 255 18.06 -0.69 22.48
CA TYR A 255 16.69 -1.19 22.68
C TYR A 255 16.13 -2.02 21.52
N SER A 256 16.93 -2.31 20.48
CA SER A 256 16.52 -3.13 19.32
C SER A 256 17.55 -4.20 18.98
N ARG A 257 17.12 -5.24 18.26
CA ARG A 257 17.98 -6.34 17.80
C ARG A 257 18.65 -6.06 16.44
N THR A 258 18.70 -4.80 16.00
CA THR A 258 19.26 -4.40 14.70
C THR A 258 20.77 -4.60 14.69
N ARG A 259 21.28 -5.42 13.76
CA ARG A 259 22.70 -5.80 13.71
C ARG A 259 23.50 -4.94 12.73
N SER A 260 23.01 -4.80 11.50
CA SER A 260 23.67 -4.06 10.42
C SER A 260 23.01 -2.70 10.18
N PHE A 261 23.85 -1.73 9.83
CA PHE A 261 23.48 -0.39 9.37
C PHE A 261 24.23 -0.04 8.07
N ASP A 262 24.57 -1.05 7.25
CA ASP A 262 25.41 -0.91 6.05
C ASP A 262 24.96 0.24 5.12
N ALA A 263 23.66 0.38 4.82
CA ALA A 263 23.14 1.47 3.99
C ALA A 263 23.21 2.84 4.66
N LEU A 264 23.03 2.90 5.99
CA LEU A 264 23.13 4.14 6.77
C LEU A 264 24.59 4.62 6.83
N GLY A 265 25.54 3.71 7.07
CA GLY A 265 26.96 4.00 7.02
C GLY A 265 27.42 4.42 5.62
N GLN A 266 26.94 3.74 4.57
CA GLN A 266 27.23 4.13 3.19
C GLN A 266 26.68 5.52 2.85
N LEU A 267 25.48 5.89 3.33
CA LEU A 267 24.96 7.25 3.19
C LEU A 267 25.92 8.26 3.82
N PHE A 268 26.19 8.12 5.12
CA PHE A 268 26.94 9.13 5.87
C PHE A 268 28.41 9.21 5.46
N GLU A 269 29.10 8.09 5.23
CA GLU A 269 30.54 8.11 4.95
C GLU A 269 30.88 8.29 3.47
N ALA A 270 30.10 7.73 2.55
CA ALA A 270 30.46 7.66 1.13
C ALA A 270 29.60 8.54 0.20
N VAL A 271 28.40 8.96 0.61
CA VAL A 271 27.46 9.70 -0.27
C VAL A 271 27.22 11.14 0.17
N LEU A 272 27.14 11.41 1.47
CA LEU A 272 27.03 12.79 1.97
C LEU A 272 28.37 13.51 1.90
N ASN A 273 28.39 14.67 1.25
CA ASN A 273 29.49 15.63 1.35
C ASN A 273 29.62 16.16 2.79
N GLU A 274 30.77 16.73 3.11
CA GLU A 274 31.12 17.16 4.47
C GLU A 274 30.09 18.14 5.07
N THR A 275 29.71 19.19 4.35
CA THR A 275 28.73 20.18 4.80
C THR A 275 27.39 19.55 5.17
N LEU A 276 26.84 18.69 4.29
CA LEU A 276 25.54 18.06 4.52
C LEU A 276 25.61 16.98 5.59
N ARG A 277 26.74 16.25 5.68
CA ARG A 277 27.04 15.27 6.74
C ARG A 277 27.06 15.95 8.11
N VAL A 278 27.78 17.06 8.25
CA VAL A 278 27.81 17.87 9.48
C VAL A 278 26.40 18.36 9.80
N GLN A 279 25.70 18.97 8.84
CA GLN A 279 24.33 19.46 9.07
C GLN A 279 23.36 18.35 9.50
N TYR A 280 23.48 17.14 8.96
CA TYR A 280 22.64 16.02 9.35
C TYR A 280 22.95 15.55 10.78
N LEU A 281 24.22 15.45 11.14
CA LEU A 281 24.66 15.03 12.48
C LEU A 281 24.40 16.09 13.57
N THR A 282 24.52 17.38 13.26
CA THR A 282 24.45 18.46 14.26
C THR A 282 23.10 19.15 14.35
N ILE A 283 22.24 19.04 13.32
CA ILE A 283 20.92 19.71 13.28
C ILE A 283 19.79 18.70 13.02
N VAL A 284 19.85 17.93 11.92
CA VAL A 284 18.70 17.12 11.48
C VAL A 284 18.41 15.95 12.41
N VAL A 285 19.43 15.17 12.81
CA VAL A 285 19.25 14.05 13.75
C VAL A 285 18.82 14.52 15.15
N PRO A 286 19.41 15.60 15.73
CA PRO A 286 18.87 16.21 16.95
C PRO A 286 17.42 16.70 16.84
N PHE A 287 17.03 17.28 15.71
CA PHE A 287 15.64 17.64 15.44
C PHE A 287 14.72 16.41 15.39
N MET A 288 15.13 15.32 14.73
CA MET A 288 14.39 14.05 14.72
C MET A 288 14.25 13.47 16.13
N ALA A 289 15.31 13.50 16.93
CA ALA A 289 15.31 13.06 18.32
C ALA A 289 14.31 13.88 19.16
N LYS A 290 14.28 15.21 18.97
CA LYS A 290 13.29 16.10 19.58
C LYS A 290 11.86 15.70 19.20
N LEU A 291 11.55 15.46 17.92
CA LEU A 291 10.22 15.01 17.49
C LEU A 291 9.78 13.69 18.17
N ALA A 292 10.67 12.71 18.27
CA ALA A 292 10.39 11.42 18.93
C ALA A 292 10.25 11.53 20.47
N LEU A 293 10.79 12.59 21.09
CA LEU A 293 10.66 12.84 22.53
C LEU A 293 9.43 13.71 22.87
N GLN A 294 9.01 14.61 21.97
CA GLN A 294 7.80 15.43 22.11
C GLN A 294 6.50 14.67 21.75
N SER A 295 6.61 13.42 21.32
CA SER A 295 5.49 12.64 20.81
C SER A 295 4.30 12.48 21.79
N PRO A 296 4.49 12.32 23.11
CA PRO A 296 3.38 12.30 24.07
C PRO A 296 2.58 13.61 24.16
N ASP A 297 3.21 14.75 23.88
CA ASP A 297 2.55 16.06 23.85
C ASP A 297 1.84 16.30 22.50
N LEU A 298 2.34 15.68 21.43
CA LEU A 298 1.78 15.80 20.07
C LEU A 298 0.63 14.81 19.81
N ILE A 299 0.66 13.63 20.42
CA ILE A 299 -0.27 12.52 20.15
C ILE A 299 -0.93 12.15 21.48
N THR A 300 -2.03 12.83 21.76
CA THR A 300 -2.67 12.86 23.09
C THR A 300 -3.87 11.92 23.22
N GLN A 301 -4.18 11.11 22.20
CA GLN A 301 -5.19 10.05 22.28
C GLN A 301 -4.74 8.80 21.53
N PRO A 302 -5.33 7.63 21.80
CA PRO A 302 -5.07 6.40 21.05
C PRO A 302 -5.34 6.59 19.54
N ILE A 303 -4.36 6.26 18.69
CA ILE A 303 -4.55 6.27 17.23
C ILE A 303 -5.19 4.93 16.82
N PRO A 304 -6.38 4.91 16.19
CA PRO A 304 -7.01 3.65 15.79
C PRO A 304 -6.28 3.00 14.61
N ILE A 305 -6.39 1.67 14.53
CA ILE A 305 -6.01 0.89 13.36
C ILE A 305 -7.19 0.89 12.39
N LEU A 306 -6.92 1.23 11.12
CA LEU A 306 -7.88 1.15 10.02
C LEU A 306 -7.99 -0.32 9.59
N ARG A 307 -8.90 -1.01 10.27
CA ARG A 307 -9.07 -2.46 10.21
C ARG A 307 -9.67 -2.97 8.92
N ARG A 308 -9.22 -4.16 8.55
CA ARG A 308 -9.73 -4.93 7.42
C ARG A 308 -11.20 -5.30 7.62
N GLY A 309 -12.03 -4.97 6.63
CA GLY A 309 -13.48 -5.10 6.66
C GLY A 309 -14.22 -3.89 7.26
N SER A 310 -13.53 -2.81 7.65
CA SER A 310 -14.15 -1.62 8.26
C SER A 310 -13.79 -0.35 7.49
N SER A 311 -14.80 0.46 7.15
CA SER A 311 -14.58 1.79 6.57
C SER A 311 -14.40 2.85 7.66
N GLY A 312 -13.62 3.89 7.39
CA GLY A 312 -13.32 4.97 8.34
C GLY A 312 -12.00 5.66 8.03
N SER A 313 -11.67 6.71 8.77
CA SER A 313 -10.47 7.53 8.51
C SER A 313 -9.76 8.00 9.78
N VAL A 314 -8.50 8.38 9.61
CA VAL A 314 -7.68 9.05 10.62
C VAL A 314 -7.07 10.30 10.02
N THR A 315 -7.39 11.45 10.59
CA THR A 315 -6.81 12.75 10.24
C THR A 315 -5.83 13.19 11.32
N ILE A 316 -4.60 13.49 10.92
CA ILE A 316 -3.48 13.89 11.77
C ILE A 316 -2.81 15.15 11.21
N SER A 317 -2.10 15.92 12.04
CA SER A 317 -1.22 16.97 11.51
C SER A 317 0.05 16.38 10.91
N GLN A 318 0.66 17.11 9.95
CA GLN A 318 1.96 16.73 9.41
C GLN A 318 3.07 16.75 10.49
N HIS A 319 2.90 17.52 11.56
CA HIS A 319 3.76 17.48 12.76
C HIS A 319 3.61 16.14 13.53
N GLN A 320 2.38 15.65 13.73
CA GLN A 320 2.14 14.30 14.28
C GLN A 320 2.71 13.21 13.36
N ALA A 321 2.55 13.36 12.03
CA ALA A 321 3.15 12.45 11.05
C ALA A 321 4.68 12.41 11.18
N ALA A 322 5.35 13.57 11.23
CA ALA A 322 6.80 13.68 11.40
C ALA A 322 7.31 13.01 12.68
N SER A 323 6.58 13.15 13.79
CA SER A 323 6.86 12.46 15.07
C SER A 323 6.77 10.93 14.93
N LEU A 324 5.72 10.41 14.28
CA LEU A 324 5.57 8.99 14.01
C LEU A 324 6.68 8.45 13.08
N LEU A 325 7.10 9.22 12.08
CA LEU A 325 8.21 8.86 11.18
C LEU A 325 9.56 8.89 11.89
N ALA A 326 9.80 9.82 12.82
CA ALA A 326 11.00 9.82 13.65
C ALA A 326 11.06 8.56 14.52
N HIS A 327 9.94 8.15 15.11
CA HIS A 327 9.83 6.87 15.84
C HIS A 327 10.09 5.63 14.97
N ALA A 328 9.67 5.66 13.70
CA ALA A 328 9.93 4.61 12.71
C ALA A 328 11.41 4.54 12.30
N PHE A 329 12.05 5.69 12.07
CA PHE A 329 13.49 5.81 11.81
C PHE A 329 14.31 5.25 12.97
N PHE A 330 14.04 5.69 14.20
CA PHE A 330 14.71 5.16 15.40
C PHE A 330 14.25 3.74 15.77
N CYS A 331 13.44 3.06 14.95
CA CYS A 331 13.05 1.65 15.13
C CYS A 331 12.37 1.35 16.48
N THR A 332 11.61 2.31 16.99
CA THR A 332 11.05 2.26 18.36
C THR A 332 9.71 1.52 18.46
N PHE A 333 8.99 1.32 17.35
CA PHE A 333 7.68 0.67 17.40
C PHE A 333 7.77 -0.79 17.88
N PRO A 334 7.01 -1.20 18.90
CA PRO A 334 7.05 -2.55 19.46
C PRO A 334 6.51 -3.58 18.46
N SER A 335 7.31 -4.61 18.20
CA SER A 335 6.97 -5.73 17.30
C SER A 335 6.64 -5.35 15.84
N ARG A 336 7.12 -4.19 15.35
CA ARG A 336 6.92 -3.73 13.95
C ARG A 336 8.17 -3.82 13.05
N ASN A 337 9.10 -4.72 13.39
CA ASN A 337 10.33 -4.99 12.61
C ASN A 337 10.13 -5.94 11.43
N ILE A 338 9.01 -6.67 11.40
CA ILE A 338 8.66 -7.68 10.39
C ILE A 338 7.20 -7.45 10.01
N VAL A 339 6.82 -7.72 8.76
CA VAL A 339 5.42 -7.74 8.33
C VAL A 339 4.68 -8.80 9.15
N SER A 340 3.54 -8.41 9.72
CA SER A 340 2.63 -9.32 10.42
C SER A 340 1.48 -9.71 9.50
N ASN A 341 0.67 -10.72 9.87
CA ASN A 341 -0.53 -11.09 9.10
C ASN A 341 -1.58 -9.95 9.01
N GLU A 342 -1.46 -8.92 9.85
CA GLU A 342 -2.37 -7.79 9.95
C GLU A 342 -1.74 -6.53 9.34
N LEU A 343 -0.59 -6.09 9.86
CA LEU A 343 0.04 -4.80 9.57
C LEU A 343 1.43 -4.92 8.91
N PRO A 344 1.83 -3.96 8.04
CA PRO A 344 3.20 -3.85 7.50
C PRO A 344 4.30 -3.67 8.56
N SER A 345 5.56 -3.89 8.19
CA SER A 345 6.72 -3.45 8.97
C SER A 345 6.96 -1.95 8.79
N VAL A 346 7.15 -1.19 9.86
CA VAL A 346 7.39 0.27 9.79
C VAL A 346 8.72 0.73 10.38
N ASN A 347 9.42 -0.11 11.14
CA ASN A 347 10.75 0.26 11.64
C ASN A 347 11.80 0.16 10.53
N PHE A 348 12.67 1.15 10.42
CA PHE A 348 13.64 1.29 9.31
C PHE A 348 14.81 0.28 9.36
N CYS A 349 14.84 -0.60 10.36
CA CYS A 349 15.94 -1.55 10.59
C CYS A 349 16.28 -2.42 9.38
N ARG A 350 15.27 -2.82 8.57
CA ARG A 350 15.51 -3.59 7.35
C ARG A 350 16.20 -2.73 6.27
N LEU A 351 15.75 -1.49 6.07
CA LEU A 351 16.37 -0.54 5.13
C LEU A 351 17.83 -0.24 5.49
N PHE A 352 18.13 -0.02 6.78
CA PHE A 352 19.49 0.24 7.24
C PHE A 352 20.44 -0.94 6.99
N SER A 353 19.97 -2.18 7.11
CA SER A 353 20.79 -3.39 6.93
C SER A 353 21.03 -3.79 5.45
N LEU A 354 20.46 -3.10 4.47
CA LEU A 354 20.63 -3.45 3.05
C LEU A 354 21.99 -3.02 2.50
N ARG A 355 22.46 -3.76 1.48
CA ARG A 355 23.71 -3.49 0.73
C ARG A 355 23.40 -3.23 -0.74
N SER A 356 22.69 -2.13 -1.03
CA SER A 356 22.35 -1.76 -2.40
C SER A 356 22.34 -0.24 -2.58
N ALA A 357 22.70 0.22 -3.79
CA ALA A 357 22.66 1.64 -4.13
C ALA A 357 21.26 2.23 -3.90
N ASN A 358 20.20 1.49 -4.26
CA ASN A 358 18.82 1.89 -4.00
C ASN A 358 18.53 2.12 -2.51
N ALA A 359 19.04 1.29 -1.60
CA ALA A 359 18.82 1.51 -0.16
C ALA A 359 19.42 2.84 0.32
N VAL A 360 20.57 3.24 -0.23
CA VAL A 360 21.18 4.54 0.06
C VAL A 360 20.37 5.68 -0.55
N GLU A 361 19.95 5.58 -1.81
CA GLU A 361 19.11 6.59 -2.47
C GLU A 361 17.74 6.77 -1.78
N LYS A 362 17.15 5.68 -1.27
CA LYS A 362 15.98 5.72 -0.39
C LYS A 362 16.23 6.52 0.88
N LEU A 363 17.35 6.26 1.56
CA LEU A 363 17.72 7.00 2.76
C LEU A 363 18.01 8.48 2.46
N ARG A 364 18.48 8.83 1.25
CA ARG A 364 18.57 10.24 0.82
C ARG A 364 17.21 10.92 0.80
N CYS A 365 16.17 10.30 0.21
CA CYS A 365 14.80 10.82 0.21
C CYS A 365 14.28 11.07 1.64
N LEU A 366 14.44 10.06 2.50
CA LEU A 366 13.90 10.07 3.87
C LEU A 366 14.65 11.06 4.77
N MET A 367 15.97 11.15 4.67
CA MET A 367 16.76 12.16 5.39
C MET A 367 16.53 13.57 4.83
N HIS A 368 16.29 13.71 3.51
CA HIS A 368 15.94 15.00 2.92
C HIS A 368 14.59 15.52 3.44
N TYR A 369 13.58 14.67 3.61
CA TYR A 369 12.33 15.04 4.28
C TYR A 369 12.59 15.64 5.67
N PHE A 370 13.28 14.92 6.55
CA PHE A 370 13.61 15.42 7.90
C PHE A 370 14.43 16.70 7.87
N HIS A 371 15.36 16.84 6.92
CA HIS A 371 16.12 18.06 6.70
C HIS A 371 15.23 19.24 6.29
N MET A 372 14.27 19.06 5.40
CA MET A 372 13.34 20.12 4.99
C MET A 372 12.43 20.55 6.13
N ILE A 373 11.80 19.58 6.83
CA ILE A 373 10.90 19.91 7.95
C ILE A 373 11.63 20.46 9.18
N SER A 374 12.94 20.21 9.33
CA SER A 374 13.78 20.85 10.34
C SER A 374 14.01 22.36 10.10
N LYS A 375 13.90 22.82 8.84
CA LYS A 375 13.97 24.24 8.47
C LYS A 375 12.61 24.91 8.58
N LYS A 376 11.54 24.22 8.18
CA LYS A 376 10.15 24.69 8.28
C LYS A 376 9.22 23.49 8.45
N MET A 377 8.65 23.34 9.64
CA MET A 377 7.62 22.33 9.90
C MET A 377 6.36 22.65 9.08
N PRO A 378 5.81 21.71 8.30
CA PRO A 378 4.53 21.90 7.63
C PRO A 378 3.36 22.01 8.62
N THR A 379 2.35 22.80 8.25
CA THR A 379 1.20 23.18 9.09
C THR A 379 -0.09 22.47 8.69
N GLY A 380 -0.07 21.67 7.62
CA GLY A 380 -1.27 21.01 7.11
C GLY A 380 -1.63 19.71 7.83
N LEU A 381 -2.68 19.10 7.31
CA LEU A 381 -3.22 17.83 7.77
C LEU A 381 -3.03 16.74 6.70
N LEU A 382 -2.85 15.52 7.19
CA LEU A 382 -2.87 14.28 6.43
C LEU A 382 -4.13 13.51 6.84
N THR A 383 -4.93 13.03 5.89
CA THR A 383 -6.02 12.08 6.16
C THR A 383 -5.75 10.76 5.46
N ILE A 384 -5.77 9.67 6.23
CA ILE A 384 -5.68 8.30 5.71
C ILE A 384 -7.03 7.65 5.94
N ARG A 385 -7.62 7.08 4.90
CA ARG A 385 -8.98 6.55 4.90
C ARG A 385 -9.01 5.15 4.31
N ARG A 386 -9.78 4.26 4.91
CA ARG A 386 -10.10 2.94 4.35
C ARG A 386 -11.54 2.98 3.84
N GLN A 387 -11.74 2.54 2.60
CA GLN A 387 -13.06 2.44 1.98
C GLN A 387 -13.28 1.02 1.44
N ASN A 388 -14.52 0.58 1.46
CA ASN A 388 -14.94 -0.72 0.93
C ASN A 388 -16.32 -0.62 0.26
N ASP A 389 -16.60 -1.57 -0.63
CA ASP A 389 -17.91 -1.76 -1.25
C ASP A 389 -18.11 -3.27 -1.53
N LEU A 390 -19.27 -3.64 -2.07
CA LEU A 390 -19.63 -4.98 -2.50
C LEU A 390 -19.47 -5.13 -4.03
N ALA A 391 -19.39 -6.38 -4.48
CA ALA A 391 -19.46 -6.73 -5.90
C ALA A 391 -20.76 -6.19 -6.52
N LYS A 392 -20.69 -5.85 -7.82
CA LYS A 392 -21.83 -5.37 -8.62
C LYS A 392 -22.10 -6.36 -9.75
N GLU A 393 -23.34 -6.42 -10.21
CA GLU A 393 -23.72 -7.16 -11.41
C GLU A 393 -23.25 -6.39 -12.66
N TRP A 394 -22.01 -6.65 -13.10
CA TRP A 394 -21.35 -5.85 -14.14
C TRP A 394 -22.11 -5.88 -15.48
N SER A 395 -22.61 -7.04 -15.92
CA SER A 395 -23.39 -7.19 -17.16
C SER A 395 -24.66 -6.31 -17.20
N SER A 396 -25.29 -6.02 -16.06
CA SER A 396 -26.49 -5.16 -16.01
C SER A 396 -26.17 -3.66 -16.03
N MET A 397 -24.90 -3.27 -16.12
CA MET A 397 -24.49 -1.87 -16.00
C MET A 397 -24.60 -1.10 -17.32
N HIS A 398 -25.78 -0.55 -17.59
CA HIS A 398 -26.08 0.24 -18.79
C HIS A 398 -25.48 1.67 -18.81
N LEU A 399 -24.42 1.93 -18.04
CA LEU A 399 -23.72 3.22 -18.06
C LEU A 399 -22.84 3.33 -19.31
N PRO A 400 -22.76 4.50 -19.97
CA PRO A 400 -21.83 4.73 -21.06
C PRO A 400 -20.38 4.79 -20.56
N LEU A 401 -19.41 4.55 -21.44
CA LEU A 401 -18.00 4.69 -21.10
C LEU A 401 -17.63 6.15 -20.80
N SER A 402 -16.88 6.37 -19.72
CA SER A 402 -16.35 7.66 -19.31
C SER A 402 -15.34 8.22 -20.31
N LYS A 403 -15.22 9.56 -20.38
CA LYS A 403 -14.15 10.24 -21.12
C LYS A 403 -12.78 9.66 -20.76
N LEU A 404 -12.03 9.22 -21.77
CA LEU A 404 -10.67 8.70 -21.67
C LEU A 404 -9.67 9.67 -22.31
N TYR A 405 -8.58 9.95 -21.60
CA TYR A 405 -7.37 10.59 -22.12
C TYR A 405 -6.19 9.62 -21.96
N VAL A 406 -5.48 9.30 -23.04
CA VAL A 406 -4.34 8.37 -23.00
C VAL A 406 -3.06 9.09 -23.40
N SER A 407 -2.14 9.24 -22.44
CA SER A 407 -0.85 9.90 -22.66
C SER A 407 0.30 8.91 -22.62
N HIS A 408 1.18 9.00 -23.61
CA HIS A 408 2.46 8.28 -23.59
C HIS A 408 3.59 9.07 -22.91
N THR A 409 3.32 10.29 -22.42
CA THR A 409 4.28 11.13 -21.70
C THR A 409 3.70 11.62 -20.39
N GLY A 410 4.58 12.06 -19.49
CA GLY A 410 4.17 12.46 -18.15
C GLY A 410 4.11 11.29 -17.17
N THR A 411 3.76 11.61 -15.94
CA THR A 411 3.65 10.68 -14.81
C THR A 411 2.40 10.98 -13.99
N ILE A 412 1.98 10.04 -13.13
CA ILE A 412 0.82 10.24 -12.26
C ILE A 412 1.12 11.38 -11.26
N GLU A 413 2.35 11.43 -10.75
CA GLU A 413 2.79 12.39 -9.73
C GLU A 413 3.13 13.79 -10.23
N ASP A 414 3.49 13.97 -11.51
CA ASP A 414 3.88 15.26 -12.11
C ASP A 414 2.76 15.88 -12.98
N ASP A 415 1.83 15.08 -13.52
CA ASP A 415 0.77 15.56 -14.42
C ASP A 415 -0.64 15.37 -13.83
N GLY A 416 -0.84 14.43 -12.90
CA GLY A 416 -2.12 14.09 -12.27
C GLY A 416 -2.56 15.00 -11.13
N HIS A 417 -2.09 16.24 -11.05
CA HIS A 417 -2.51 17.19 -10.00
C HIS A 417 -3.98 17.59 -10.16
N GLY A 418 -4.72 17.73 -9.04
CA GLY A 418 -6.17 17.95 -9.08
C GLY A 418 -6.97 16.74 -9.58
N MET A 419 -6.40 15.54 -9.48
CA MET A 419 -7.02 14.26 -9.83
C MET A 419 -6.83 13.27 -8.68
N LEU A 420 -7.60 12.18 -8.69
CA LEU A 420 -7.32 11.02 -7.84
C LEU A 420 -6.17 10.23 -8.45
N GLN A 421 -5.00 10.30 -7.81
CA GLN A 421 -3.77 9.64 -8.26
C GLN A 421 -3.76 8.17 -7.83
N VAL A 422 -3.53 7.24 -8.76
CA VAL A 422 -3.51 5.81 -8.44
C VAL A 422 -2.11 5.36 -8.02
N ASP A 423 -2.06 4.70 -6.87
CA ASP A 423 -0.91 3.96 -6.35
C ASP A 423 -1.09 2.47 -6.66
N PHE A 424 -0.11 1.89 -7.35
CA PHE A 424 -0.09 0.50 -7.79
C PHE A 424 0.39 -0.39 -6.65
N ALA A 425 -0.38 -0.37 -5.57
CA ALA A 425 0.04 -0.78 -4.26
C ALA A 425 0.27 -2.30 -4.11
N ASN A 426 0.97 -2.65 -3.05
CA ASN A 426 0.86 -3.97 -2.46
C ASN A 426 -0.39 -4.04 -1.54
N GLU A 427 -0.93 -5.24 -1.34
CA GLU A 427 -2.02 -5.46 -0.37
C GLU A 427 -1.63 -5.06 1.06
N TYR A 428 -0.32 -5.06 1.38
CA TYR A 428 0.27 -4.37 2.52
C TYR A 428 0.79 -3.00 2.06
N ILE A 429 0.03 -1.94 2.33
CA ILE A 429 0.31 -0.56 1.91
C ILE A 429 1.78 -0.14 2.15
N GLY A 430 2.37 0.54 1.17
CA GLY A 430 3.77 0.97 1.14
C GLY A 430 4.74 -0.15 0.72
N GLY A 431 4.25 -1.37 0.50
CA GLY A 431 4.97 -2.50 -0.10
C GLY A 431 6.39 -2.69 0.43
N GLY A 432 7.36 -2.57 -0.47
CA GLY A 432 8.78 -2.73 -0.19
C GLY A 432 9.51 -1.47 0.29
N VAL A 433 8.83 -0.36 0.63
CA VAL A 433 9.49 0.97 0.73
C VAL A 433 10.61 1.01 1.78
N LEU A 434 10.41 0.39 2.93
CA LEU A 434 11.43 0.24 3.99
C LEU A 434 12.28 -1.05 3.83
N SER A 435 12.38 -1.56 2.60
CA SER A 435 13.15 -2.75 2.23
C SER A 435 13.70 -2.65 0.78
N SER A 436 13.65 -3.71 -0.03
CA SER A 436 14.25 -3.77 -1.36
C SER A 436 13.40 -3.19 -2.49
N GLY A 437 12.06 -3.26 -2.40
CA GLY A 437 11.15 -2.82 -3.47
C GLY A 437 11.33 -1.35 -3.83
N CYS A 438 11.34 -1.01 -5.12
CA CYS A 438 11.70 0.34 -5.60
C CYS A 438 10.98 0.68 -6.92
N VAL A 439 9.70 0.32 -6.99
CA VAL A 439 8.79 0.56 -8.11
C VAL A 439 7.82 1.70 -7.77
N GLN A 440 6.71 1.84 -8.51
CA GLN A 440 5.86 3.03 -8.45
C GLN A 440 5.33 3.35 -7.03
N GLU A 441 4.82 2.36 -6.28
CA GLU A 441 4.39 2.53 -4.89
C GLU A 441 5.54 3.05 -4.01
N GLU A 442 6.68 2.34 -3.97
CA GLU A 442 7.76 2.74 -3.07
C GLU A 442 8.37 4.10 -3.47
N ILE A 443 8.51 4.38 -4.76
CA ILE A 443 9.00 5.68 -5.25
C ILE A 443 8.05 6.80 -4.80
N ARG A 444 6.74 6.60 -4.91
CA ARG A 444 5.75 7.58 -4.46
C ARG A 444 5.83 7.83 -2.94
N PHE A 445 5.96 6.76 -2.15
CA PHE A 445 6.15 6.86 -0.69
C PHE A 445 7.50 7.47 -0.30
N LEU A 446 8.53 7.42 -1.16
CA LEU A 446 9.84 8.05 -0.89
C LEU A 446 9.85 9.54 -1.21
N ILE A 447 9.19 9.97 -2.28
CA ILE A 447 9.07 11.39 -2.59
C ILE A 447 8.03 12.09 -1.72
N CYS A 448 7.05 11.36 -1.17
CA CYS A 448 6.06 11.83 -0.21
C CYS A 448 6.09 11.03 1.12
N PRO A 449 7.12 11.16 1.98
CA PRO A 449 7.33 10.27 3.14
C PRO A 449 6.20 10.22 4.17
N GLU A 450 5.34 11.23 4.23
CA GLU A 450 4.15 11.26 5.10
C GLU A 450 3.19 10.09 4.81
N MET A 451 3.19 9.58 3.59
CA MET A 451 2.43 8.38 3.20
C MET A 451 2.84 7.12 3.98
N ILE A 452 4.08 7.03 4.46
CA ILE A 452 4.57 5.90 5.28
C ILE A 452 3.78 5.78 6.60
N VAL A 453 3.11 6.83 7.07
CA VAL A 453 2.20 6.72 8.23
C VAL A 453 1.04 5.76 7.96
N SER A 454 0.58 5.60 6.71
CA SER A 454 -0.45 4.59 6.37
C SER A 454 0.00 3.16 6.73
N MET A 455 1.30 2.86 6.66
CA MET A 455 1.88 1.59 7.09
C MET A 455 1.72 1.35 8.60
N ILE A 456 1.63 2.41 9.40
CA ILE A 456 1.41 2.33 10.85
C ILE A 456 -0.05 1.92 11.14
N LEU A 457 -0.98 2.49 10.37
CA LEU A 457 -2.43 2.50 10.65
C LEU A 457 -3.22 1.40 9.93
N CYS A 458 -2.87 1.03 8.70
CA CYS A 458 -3.74 0.23 7.84
C CYS A 458 -3.37 -1.25 7.86
N GLU A 459 -4.35 -2.12 8.16
CA GLU A 459 -4.22 -3.56 7.96
C GLU A 459 -4.18 -3.91 6.46
N ARG A 460 -3.67 -5.11 6.12
CA ARG A 460 -3.70 -5.67 4.77
C ARG A 460 -5.08 -5.53 4.12
N MET A 461 -5.14 -5.10 2.86
CA MET A 461 -6.38 -4.96 2.09
C MET A 461 -7.00 -6.32 1.72
N HIS A 462 -8.33 -6.43 1.85
CA HIS A 462 -9.12 -7.44 1.15
C HIS A 462 -9.39 -7.01 -0.31
N HIS A 463 -9.93 -7.93 -1.11
CA HIS A 463 -10.23 -7.71 -2.53
C HIS A 463 -11.23 -6.59 -2.80
N ASN A 464 -12.08 -6.27 -1.83
CA ASN A 464 -13.14 -5.26 -1.93
C ASN A 464 -12.85 -3.97 -1.14
N GLU A 465 -11.57 -3.69 -0.88
CA GLU A 465 -11.12 -2.52 -0.10
C GLU A 465 -10.10 -1.68 -0.86
N ALA A 466 -10.01 -0.40 -0.54
CA ALA A 466 -8.93 0.49 -0.97
C ALA A 466 -8.51 1.43 0.17
N ILE A 467 -7.30 1.97 0.09
CA ILE A 467 -6.80 2.97 1.05
C ILE A 467 -6.59 4.29 0.31
N VAL A 468 -7.19 5.37 0.81
CA VAL A 468 -7.05 6.72 0.26
C VAL A 468 -6.18 7.56 1.20
N ILE A 469 -5.24 8.33 0.65
CA ILE A 469 -4.35 9.23 1.37
C ILE A 469 -4.51 10.64 0.79
N CYS A 470 -4.94 11.58 1.62
CA CYS A 470 -5.19 12.98 1.27
C CYS A 470 -4.21 13.89 2.02
N GLY A 471 -3.61 14.86 1.33
CA GLY A 471 -2.82 15.92 1.98
C GLY A 471 -1.31 15.67 2.12
N ALA A 472 -0.78 14.55 1.60
CA ALA A 472 0.65 14.25 1.68
C ALA A 472 1.47 15.18 0.77
N GLU A 473 2.52 15.80 1.32
CA GLU A 473 3.45 16.67 0.58
C GLU A 473 4.56 15.91 -0.14
N ARG A 474 5.03 16.45 -1.27
CA ARG A 474 6.25 16.01 -1.96
C ARG A 474 7.46 16.78 -1.45
N PHE A 475 8.52 16.05 -1.10
CA PHE A 475 9.76 16.59 -0.54
C PHE A 475 11.00 16.23 -1.37
N SER A 476 10.86 15.47 -2.45
CA SER A 476 11.98 15.08 -3.32
C SER A 476 11.51 14.89 -4.76
N ASP A 477 12.44 15.02 -5.69
CA ASP A 477 12.27 14.51 -7.04
C ASP A 477 13.16 13.26 -7.24
N TYR A 478 13.09 12.63 -8.40
CA TYR A 478 13.85 11.43 -8.70
C TYR A 478 14.08 11.24 -10.21
N GLY A 479 15.17 10.55 -10.54
CA GLY A 479 15.39 9.94 -11.85
C GLY A 479 15.40 8.42 -11.77
N GLY A 480 15.19 7.75 -12.91
CA GLY A 480 15.20 6.29 -13.01
C GLY A 480 14.04 5.58 -12.30
N TYR A 481 14.06 4.26 -12.30
CA TYR A 481 13.01 3.37 -11.79
C TYR A 481 13.59 2.00 -11.46
N GLY A 482 13.07 1.30 -10.44
CA GLY A 482 13.67 0.03 -10.01
C GLY A 482 15.14 0.23 -9.66
N SER A 483 16.04 -0.61 -10.16
CA SER A 483 17.50 -0.53 -9.92
C SER A 483 18.19 0.76 -10.40
N SER A 484 17.56 1.53 -11.30
CA SER A 484 18.11 2.81 -11.78
C SER A 484 17.62 4.02 -10.96
N PHE A 485 16.75 3.83 -9.96
CA PHE A 485 16.25 4.91 -9.11
C PHE A 485 17.37 5.72 -8.46
N ARG A 486 17.35 7.05 -8.63
CA ARG A 486 18.25 8.01 -8.00
C ARG A 486 17.43 9.17 -7.44
N TRP A 487 17.69 9.54 -6.20
CA TRP A 487 17.13 10.72 -5.57
C TRP A 487 17.60 12.00 -6.28
N ARG A 488 16.73 13.00 -6.36
CA ARG A 488 17.05 14.35 -6.83
C ARG A 488 16.43 15.40 -5.90
N PRO A 489 17.09 16.56 -5.71
CA PRO A 489 16.43 17.70 -5.07
C PRO A 489 15.27 18.19 -5.96
N MET A 490 14.22 18.72 -5.36
CA MET A 490 13.17 19.40 -6.13
C MET A 490 13.71 20.73 -6.69
N GLY A 491 13.56 20.94 -8.01
CA GLY A 491 13.98 22.19 -8.66
C GLY A 491 13.07 23.38 -8.34
N LYS A 492 11.79 23.12 -8.05
CA LYS A 492 10.79 24.08 -7.58
C LYS A 492 9.95 23.39 -6.51
N VAL A 493 9.53 24.13 -5.49
CA VAL A 493 8.55 23.62 -4.51
C VAL A 493 7.17 23.60 -5.16
N ASP A 494 6.49 22.47 -5.05
CA ASP A 494 5.13 22.27 -5.53
C ASP A 494 4.16 23.27 -4.87
N SER A 495 3.59 24.17 -5.66
CA SER A 495 2.66 25.20 -5.19
C SER A 495 1.20 24.80 -5.46
N PHE A 496 0.76 23.70 -4.85
CA PHE A 496 -0.64 23.26 -4.94
C PHE A 496 -1.51 23.94 -3.88
N PRO A 497 -2.80 24.18 -4.17
CA PRO A 497 -3.73 24.70 -3.18
C PRO A 497 -3.90 23.71 -2.03
N ARG A 498 -4.39 24.25 -0.90
CA ARG A 498 -4.89 23.47 0.22
C ARG A 498 -6.38 23.65 0.34
N ASP A 499 -7.05 22.64 0.85
CA ASP A 499 -8.47 22.68 1.14
C ASP A 499 -8.77 23.49 2.42
N ARG A 500 -10.05 23.68 2.74
CA ARG A 500 -10.47 24.45 3.93
C ARG A 500 -9.97 23.88 5.27
N PHE A 501 -9.48 22.64 5.28
CA PHE A 501 -8.89 21.97 6.46
C PHE A 501 -7.36 21.95 6.41
N ASN A 502 -6.75 22.76 5.54
CA ASN A 502 -5.30 22.89 5.34
C ASN A 502 -4.61 21.58 4.86
N ARG A 503 -5.38 20.61 4.33
CA ARG A 503 -4.81 19.44 3.63
C ARG A 503 -4.37 19.89 2.23
N LEU A 504 -3.19 19.49 1.77
CA LEU A 504 -2.77 19.72 0.38
C LEU A 504 -3.78 19.05 -0.58
N CYS A 505 -4.23 19.72 -1.64
CA CYS A 505 -5.17 19.18 -2.63
C CYS A 505 -4.48 18.14 -3.55
N CYS A 506 -4.07 17.04 -2.92
CA CYS A 506 -3.35 15.90 -3.43
C CYS A 506 -4.03 14.67 -2.81
N GLU A 507 -4.77 13.94 -3.64
CA GLU A 507 -5.56 12.78 -3.23
C GLU A 507 -5.05 11.55 -3.99
N LEU A 508 -4.70 10.50 -3.26
CA LEU A 508 -4.14 9.28 -3.81
C LEU A 508 -4.91 8.06 -3.32
N VAL A 509 -5.16 7.08 -4.20
CA VAL A 509 -5.75 5.79 -3.84
C VAL A 509 -4.80 4.63 -4.13
N ALA A 510 -4.55 3.84 -3.10
CA ALA A 510 -3.83 2.58 -3.18
C ALA A 510 -4.80 1.43 -3.49
N ILE A 511 -4.54 0.74 -4.61
CA ILE A 511 -5.23 -0.48 -5.01
C ILE A 511 -4.21 -1.55 -5.40
N ASP A 512 -4.27 -2.71 -4.74
CA ASP A 512 -3.41 -3.85 -5.06
C ASP A 512 -3.96 -4.68 -6.22
N ALA A 513 -3.16 -4.91 -7.26
CA ALA A 513 -3.48 -5.88 -8.32
C ALA A 513 -3.08 -7.30 -7.92
N LEU A 514 -3.66 -8.32 -8.55
CA LEU A 514 -3.19 -9.70 -8.39
C LEU A 514 -1.85 -9.93 -9.10
N PRO A 515 -0.89 -10.64 -8.49
CA PRO A 515 0.32 -11.09 -9.15
C PRO A 515 0.08 -12.36 -9.98
N PHE A 516 0.40 -12.30 -11.27
CA PHE A 516 0.28 -13.40 -12.23
C PHE A 516 1.66 -13.86 -12.71
N SER A 517 2.13 -15.01 -12.22
CA SER A 517 3.33 -15.66 -12.77
C SER A 517 3.06 -16.28 -14.14
N ASN A 518 1.82 -16.68 -14.41
CA ASN A 518 1.34 -17.18 -15.68
C ASN A 518 0.35 -16.16 -16.28
N ARG A 519 0.74 -15.50 -17.37
CA ARG A 519 -0.05 -14.42 -18.00
C ARG A 519 -1.41 -14.88 -18.53
N HIS A 520 -1.66 -16.18 -18.66
CA HIS A 520 -2.94 -16.73 -19.12
C HIS A 520 -4.00 -16.79 -18.02
N GLU A 521 -3.61 -16.88 -16.73
CA GLU A 521 -4.55 -17.05 -15.61
C GLU A 521 -5.48 -15.85 -15.41
N GLN A 522 -5.02 -14.64 -15.72
CA GLN A 522 -5.81 -13.42 -15.56
C GLN A 522 -7.06 -13.33 -16.46
N PHE A 523 -7.13 -14.13 -17.51
CA PHE A 523 -8.31 -14.27 -18.37
C PHE A 523 -9.34 -15.26 -17.79
N ASN A 524 -9.30 -15.50 -16.48
CA ASN A 524 -10.38 -16.13 -15.74
C ASN A 524 -11.38 -15.04 -15.27
N VAL A 525 -12.66 -15.22 -15.58
CA VAL A 525 -13.73 -14.24 -15.28
C VAL A 525 -13.74 -13.80 -13.81
N LYS A 526 -13.56 -14.73 -12.86
CA LYS A 526 -13.54 -14.41 -11.42
C LYS A 526 -12.35 -13.53 -11.01
N LEU A 527 -11.26 -13.59 -11.76
CA LEU A 527 -10.08 -12.76 -11.55
C LEU A 527 -10.28 -11.39 -12.23
N VAL A 528 -10.97 -11.33 -13.37
CA VAL A 528 -11.45 -10.06 -13.98
C VAL A 528 -12.40 -9.34 -13.00
N ASP A 529 -13.39 -10.03 -12.43
CA ASP A 529 -14.34 -9.50 -11.44
C ASP A 529 -13.62 -8.93 -10.22
N ARG A 530 -12.61 -9.65 -9.71
CA ARG A 530 -11.79 -9.22 -8.58
C ARG A 530 -11.07 -7.91 -8.88
N GLU A 531 -10.40 -7.81 -10.02
CA GLU A 531 -9.63 -6.62 -10.41
C GLU A 531 -10.55 -5.43 -10.74
N LEU A 532 -11.72 -5.70 -11.34
CA LEU A 532 -12.76 -4.70 -11.60
C LEU A 532 -13.38 -4.16 -10.31
N LEU A 533 -13.72 -5.03 -9.36
CA LEU A 533 -14.17 -4.63 -8.03
C LEU A 533 -13.12 -3.80 -7.28
N LYS A 534 -11.86 -4.23 -7.31
CA LYS A 534 -10.74 -3.51 -6.67
C LYS A 534 -10.59 -2.09 -7.22
N ALA A 535 -10.56 -1.93 -8.55
CA ALA A 535 -10.49 -0.62 -9.18
C ALA A 535 -11.75 0.21 -8.91
N TYR A 536 -12.94 -0.40 -8.99
CA TYR A 536 -14.21 0.25 -8.70
C TYR A 536 -14.30 0.80 -7.27
N VAL A 537 -13.87 0.01 -6.27
CA VAL A 537 -13.77 0.45 -4.87
C VAL A 537 -12.74 1.57 -4.74
N GLY A 538 -11.59 1.46 -5.41
CA GLY A 538 -10.57 2.53 -5.41
C GLY A 538 -11.10 3.85 -5.95
N PHE A 539 -11.89 3.81 -7.03
CA PHE A 539 -12.38 5.01 -7.71
C PHE A 539 -13.68 5.57 -7.11
N ALA A 540 -14.17 5.05 -5.98
CA ALA A 540 -15.39 5.51 -5.32
C ALA A 540 -15.43 7.02 -5.06
N VAL A 541 -16.57 7.64 -5.42
CA VAL A 541 -16.86 9.06 -5.15
C VAL A 541 -17.58 9.16 -3.80
N ASN A 542 -17.01 9.92 -2.86
CA ASN A 542 -17.51 9.99 -1.46
C ASN A 542 -17.94 11.40 -1.05
N ASP A 543 -17.45 12.43 -1.74
CA ASP A 543 -17.75 13.86 -1.61
C ASP A 543 -18.78 14.36 -2.65
N GLY A 544 -19.30 13.46 -3.51
CA GLY A 544 -20.10 13.83 -4.68
C GLY A 544 -19.27 14.35 -5.86
N MET A 545 -17.95 14.53 -5.69
CA MET A 545 -17.09 15.15 -6.70
C MET A 545 -16.45 14.11 -7.62
N THR A 546 -16.81 14.13 -8.90
CA THR A 546 -16.29 13.22 -9.92
C THR A 546 -14.91 13.66 -10.45
N LYS A 547 -13.94 13.89 -9.55
CA LYS A 547 -12.55 14.24 -9.93
C LYS A 547 -12.00 13.17 -10.90
N PRO A 548 -11.24 13.53 -11.95
CA PRO A 548 -10.64 12.52 -12.82
C PRO A 548 -9.75 11.54 -12.06
N VAL A 549 -9.53 10.36 -12.64
CA VAL A 549 -8.60 9.35 -12.12
C VAL A 549 -7.32 9.39 -12.95
N ALA A 550 -6.19 9.70 -12.32
CA ALA A 550 -4.86 9.65 -12.92
C ALA A 550 -4.21 8.29 -12.63
N THR A 551 -4.09 7.44 -13.65
CA THR A 551 -3.61 6.05 -13.53
C THR A 551 -2.69 5.65 -14.68
N GLY A 552 -2.34 4.38 -14.78
CA GLY A 552 -1.60 3.81 -15.89
C GLY A 552 -1.58 2.28 -15.83
N ASN A 553 -0.40 1.70 -16.07
CA ASN A 553 -0.16 0.26 -16.23
C ASN A 553 -0.23 -0.55 -14.90
N TRP A 554 -1.33 -0.39 -14.16
CA TRP A 554 -1.62 -1.01 -12.87
C TRP A 554 -1.51 -2.54 -12.92
N GLY A 555 -0.60 -3.11 -12.13
CA GLY A 555 -0.35 -4.56 -12.08
C GLY A 555 0.42 -5.15 -13.28
N CYS A 556 0.75 -4.37 -14.30
CA CYS A 556 1.35 -4.91 -15.55
C CYS A 556 2.89 -5.00 -15.54
N GLY A 557 3.54 -4.51 -14.48
CA GLY A 557 4.99 -4.63 -14.26
C GLY A 557 5.35 -5.94 -13.57
N VAL A 558 5.85 -5.84 -12.34
CA VAL A 558 6.29 -6.98 -11.50
C VAL A 558 5.19 -8.05 -11.33
N PHE A 559 3.92 -7.63 -11.35
CA PHE A 559 2.77 -8.50 -11.16
C PHE A 559 2.26 -9.15 -12.46
N GLY A 560 2.89 -8.92 -13.62
CA GLY A 560 2.67 -9.71 -14.83
C GLY A 560 1.31 -9.54 -15.53
N GLY A 561 0.50 -8.56 -15.13
CA GLY A 561 -0.78 -8.25 -15.78
C GLY A 561 -0.65 -7.86 -17.25
N ASP A 562 -1.69 -8.17 -18.03
CA ASP A 562 -1.81 -7.73 -19.43
C ASP A 562 -2.33 -6.29 -19.50
N LEU A 563 -1.67 -5.48 -20.34
CA LEU A 563 -1.97 -4.06 -20.52
C LEU A 563 -3.38 -3.83 -21.06
N HIS A 564 -3.82 -4.64 -22.02
CA HIS A 564 -5.10 -4.48 -22.71
C HIS A 564 -6.27 -4.79 -21.77
N LEU A 565 -6.16 -5.88 -21.02
CA LEU A 565 -7.16 -6.27 -20.01
C LEU A 565 -7.20 -5.24 -18.87
N LYS A 566 -6.05 -4.87 -18.30
CA LYS A 566 -5.98 -3.94 -17.16
C LYS A 566 -6.41 -2.51 -17.52
N SER A 567 -6.21 -2.04 -18.75
CA SER A 567 -6.69 -0.72 -19.16
C SER A 567 -8.21 -0.68 -19.35
N LEU A 568 -8.81 -1.74 -19.90
CA LEU A 568 -10.27 -1.85 -20.04
C LEU A 568 -10.97 -2.07 -18.70
N ILE A 569 -10.38 -2.85 -17.78
CA ILE A 569 -10.87 -2.99 -16.40
C ILE A 569 -10.94 -1.62 -15.70
N GLN A 570 -9.88 -0.81 -15.81
CA GLN A 570 -9.87 0.53 -15.22
C GLN A 570 -10.87 1.48 -15.89
N LEU A 571 -11.06 1.38 -17.21
CA LEU A 571 -12.09 2.14 -17.94
C LEU A 571 -13.50 1.75 -17.51
N MET A 572 -13.80 0.47 -17.32
CA MET A 572 -15.09 0.02 -16.78
C MET A 572 -15.30 0.54 -15.36
N ALA A 573 -14.30 0.43 -14.49
CA ALA A 573 -14.36 0.94 -13.12
C ALA A 573 -14.57 2.47 -13.05
N SER A 574 -13.88 3.25 -13.88
CA SER A 574 -14.04 4.72 -13.91
C SER A 574 -15.42 5.11 -14.44
N SER A 575 -15.91 4.42 -15.48
CA SER A 575 -17.24 4.61 -16.06
C SER A 575 -18.35 4.30 -15.06
N ALA A 576 -18.21 3.20 -14.32
CA ALA A 576 -19.12 2.78 -13.26
C ALA A 576 -19.19 3.80 -12.10
N GLN A 577 -18.09 4.50 -11.82
CA GLN A 577 -18.02 5.60 -10.85
C GLN A 577 -18.31 6.98 -11.47
N LYS A 578 -18.62 7.06 -12.76
CA LYS A 578 -18.86 8.29 -13.54
C LYS A 578 -17.68 9.27 -13.55
N ARG A 579 -16.44 8.76 -13.50
CA ARG A 579 -15.20 9.55 -13.45
C ARG A 579 -14.45 9.48 -14.77
N CYS A 580 -13.91 10.61 -15.21
CA CYS A 580 -12.97 10.65 -16.33
C CYS A 580 -11.70 9.87 -16.00
N LEU A 581 -11.14 9.15 -16.99
CA LEU A 581 -9.90 8.39 -16.85
C LEU A 581 -8.76 9.05 -17.62
N CYS A 582 -7.68 9.39 -16.92
CA CYS A 582 -6.41 9.87 -17.47
C CYS A 582 -5.37 8.77 -17.31
N TYR A 583 -4.98 8.15 -18.42
CA TYR A 583 -4.15 6.95 -18.45
C TYR A 583 -2.75 7.28 -18.99
N PHE A 584 -1.74 7.14 -18.15
CA PHE A 584 -0.33 7.31 -18.49
C PHE A 584 0.28 5.95 -18.85
N THR A 585 0.64 5.74 -20.12
CA THR A 585 1.22 4.46 -20.60
C THR A 585 2.71 4.32 -20.27
N PHE A 586 3.30 5.32 -19.63
CA PHE A 586 4.74 5.44 -19.32
C PHE A 586 5.59 5.16 -20.57
N GLY A 587 5.53 6.07 -21.54
CA GLY A 587 6.38 6.07 -22.74
C GLY A 587 6.05 5.05 -23.82
N ASP A 588 5.16 4.07 -23.58
CA ASP A 588 4.68 3.17 -24.62
C ASP A 588 3.67 3.88 -25.55
N ARG A 589 4.22 4.55 -26.58
CA ARG A 589 3.42 5.31 -27.55
C ARG A 589 2.49 4.42 -28.35
N LYS A 590 2.94 3.22 -28.74
CA LYS A 590 2.11 2.30 -29.54
C LYS A 590 0.88 1.88 -28.73
N PHE A 591 1.07 1.46 -27.48
CA PHE A 591 -0.07 1.12 -26.62
C PHE A 591 -1.02 2.31 -26.38
N ALA A 592 -0.50 3.54 -26.30
CA ALA A 592 -1.34 4.74 -26.20
C ALA A 592 -2.20 4.97 -27.45
N GLU A 593 -1.62 4.80 -28.64
CA GLU A 593 -2.31 4.88 -29.94
C GLU A 593 -3.36 3.77 -30.07
N ASP A 594 -2.99 2.52 -29.78
CA ASP A 594 -3.88 1.34 -29.82
C ASP A 594 -5.05 1.46 -28.83
N PHE A 595 -4.81 1.92 -27.60
CA PHE A 595 -5.86 2.10 -26.57
C PHE A 595 -6.80 3.28 -26.90
N THR A 596 -6.27 4.34 -27.50
CA THR A 596 -7.10 5.46 -27.99
C THR A 596 -8.02 5.00 -29.13
N GLU A 597 -7.54 4.13 -30.02
CA GLU A 597 -8.31 3.65 -31.16
C GLU A 597 -9.42 2.68 -30.76
N ILE A 598 -9.15 1.71 -29.87
CA ILE A 598 -10.20 0.81 -29.37
C ILE A 598 -11.28 1.58 -28.59
N TYR A 599 -10.90 2.61 -27.83
CA TYR A 599 -11.84 3.49 -27.13
C TYR A 599 -12.78 4.22 -28.10
N LYS A 600 -12.27 4.78 -29.20
CA LYS A 600 -13.13 5.39 -30.25
C LYS A 600 -14.11 4.38 -30.83
N ILE A 601 -13.67 3.15 -31.10
CA ILE A 601 -14.53 2.09 -31.66
C ILE A 601 -15.65 1.71 -30.68
N LEU A 602 -15.34 1.63 -29.39
CA LEU A 602 -16.32 1.38 -28.33
C LEU A 602 -17.35 2.51 -28.22
N VAL A 603 -16.90 3.76 -28.23
CA VAL A 603 -17.77 4.96 -28.18
C VAL A 603 -18.62 5.10 -29.44
N GLN A 604 -18.08 4.85 -30.63
CA GLN A 604 -18.82 4.85 -31.92
C GLN A 604 -19.82 3.69 -32.09
N ALA A 605 -19.90 2.80 -31.10
CA ALA A 605 -20.87 1.72 -31.02
C ALA A 605 -21.79 1.86 -29.79
N ASP A 606 -21.76 3.02 -29.12
CA ASP A 606 -22.50 3.33 -27.89
C ASP A 606 -22.36 2.24 -26.81
N THR A 607 -21.16 1.64 -26.73
CA THR A 607 -20.91 0.49 -25.87
C THR A 607 -21.03 0.89 -24.39
N THR A 608 -21.90 0.21 -23.65
CA THR A 608 -22.05 0.36 -22.20
C THR A 608 -21.02 -0.47 -21.42
N VAL A 609 -20.86 -0.17 -20.12
CA VAL A 609 -19.99 -0.95 -19.22
C VAL A 609 -20.35 -2.44 -19.23
N GLY A 610 -21.64 -2.77 -19.13
CA GLY A 610 -22.12 -4.16 -19.17
C GLY A 610 -21.82 -4.88 -20.48
N GLN A 611 -22.03 -4.21 -21.63
CA GLN A 611 -21.68 -4.78 -22.94
C GLN A 611 -20.16 -5.00 -23.10
N LEU A 612 -19.33 -4.07 -22.62
CA LEU A 612 -17.87 -4.24 -22.64
C LEU A 612 -17.44 -5.40 -21.73
N TYR A 613 -18.03 -5.51 -20.54
CA TYR A 613 -17.83 -6.64 -19.64
C TYR A 613 -18.21 -7.97 -20.30
N ASP A 614 -19.37 -8.06 -20.94
CA ASP A 614 -19.84 -9.27 -21.63
C ASP A 614 -18.93 -9.68 -22.80
N ILE A 615 -18.40 -8.71 -23.55
CA ILE A 615 -17.41 -8.99 -24.61
C ILE A 615 -16.11 -9.54 -24.01
N ILE A 616 -15.62 -8.99 -22.90
CA ILE A 616 -14.43 -9.48 -22.18
C ILE A 616 -14.68 -10.86 -21.57
N ASN A 617 -15.86 -11.10 -20.98
CA ASN A 617 -16.29 -12.40 -20.45
C ASN A 617 -16.35 -13.46 -21.57
N GLY A 618 -16.90 -13.11 -22.73
CA GLY A 618 -16.91 -13.96 -23.92
C GLY A 618 -15.50 -14.27 -24.45
N TYR A 619 -14.57 -13.31 -24.39
CA TYR A 619 -13.15 -13.56 -24.68
C TYR A 619 -12.53 -14.54 -23.69
N CYS A 620 -12.69 -14.28 -22.38
CA CYS A 620 -12.18 -15.11 -21.29
C CYS A 620 -12.69 -16.57 -21.36
N SER A 621 -13.98 -16.73 -21.68
CA SER A 621 -14.62 -18.05 -21.80
C SER A 621 -14.12 -18.87 -22.99
N ALA A 622 -13.64 -18.21 -24.04
CA ALA A 622 -13.07 -18.85 -25.23
C ALA A 622 -11.53 -18.78 -25.29
N TYR A 623 -10.88 -18.32 -24.21
CA TYR A 623 -9.46 -17.96 -24.24
C TYR A 623 -8.53 -19.17 -24.31
N ASP A 624 -7.58 -19.10 -25.24
CA ASP A 624 -6.50 -20.06 -25.41
C ASP A 624 -5.18 -19.35 -25.82
N ASN A 625 -4.09 -20.13 -25.93
CA ASN A 625 -2.78 -19.60 -26.29
C ASN A 625 -2.67 -19.11 -27.75
N ARG A 626 -3.72 -19.26 -28.57
CA ARG A 626 -3.79 -18.80 -29.97
C ARG A 626 -4.75 -17.61 -30.14
N SER A 627 -5.39 -17.19 -29.06
CA SER A 627 -6.38 -16.13 -29.06
C SER A 627 -5.73 -14.80 -29.47
N PRO A 628 -6.38 -14.00 -30.32
CA PRO A 628 -5.87 -12.70 -30.72
C PRO A 628 -5.77 -11.76 -29.51
N VAL A 629 -5.01 -10.67 -29.63
CA VAL A 629 -4.92 -9.65 -28.58
C VAL A 629 -6.31 -9.09 -28.28
N LEU A 630 -6.62 -8.83 -27.00
CA LEU A 630 -7.97 -8.47 -26.56
C LEU A 630 -8.60 -7.29 -27.34
N PHE A 631 -7.84 -6.24 -27.64
CA PHE A 631 -8.33 -5.12 -28.47
C PHE A 631 -8.70 -5.56 -29.89
N GLU A 632 -7.96 -6.49 -30.49
CA GLU A 632 -8.27 -7.04 -31.81
C GLU A 632 -9.56 -7.89 -31.77
N TYR A 633 -9.74 -8.70 -30.72
CA TYR A 633 -10.98 -9.45 -30.51
C TYR A 633 -12.20 -8.52 -30.38
N ILE A 634 -12.10 -7.46 -29.57
CA ILE A 634 -13.16 -6.47 -29.38
C ILE A 634 -13.46 -5.75 -30.70
N CYS A 635 -12.43 -5.31 -31.43
CA CYS A 635 -12.56 -4.75 -32.78
C CYS A 635 -13.36 -5.66 -33.73
N ARG A 636 -13.02 -6.96 -33.76
CA ARG A 636 -13.70 -7.95 -34.61
C ARG A 636 -15.15 -8.15 -34.19
N LYS A 637 -15.45 -8.21 -32.88
CA LYS A 637 -16.82 -8.34 -32.35
C LYS A 637 -17.69 -7.12 -32.67
N ILE A 638 -17.20 -5.91 -32.42
CA ILE A 638 -17.98 -4.67 -32.66
C ILE A 638 -18.22 -4.45 -34.16
N LYS A 639 -17.20 -4.68 -35.01
CA LYS A 639 -17.36 -4.54 -36.46
C LYS A 639 -18.21 -5.67 -37.07
N GLY A 640 -18.09 -6.91 -36.57
CA GLY A 640 -18.89 -8.05 -37.02
C GLY A 640 -20.38 -7.94 -36.71
N ASN A 641 -20.75 -7.21 -35.64
CA ASN A 641 -22.15 -6.91 -35.33
C ASN A 641 -22.75 -5.81 -36.24
N LYS A 642 -21.93 -5.08 -37.02
CA LYS A 642 -22.40 -4.16 -38.08
C LYS A 642 -22.58 -4.92 -39.40
N VAL A 643 -23.46 -5.92 -39.41
CA VAL A 643 -24.05 -6.40 -40.66
C VAL A 643 -24.97 -5.28 -41.16
N TYR A 644 -24.70 -4.77 -42.36
CA TYR A 644 -25.53 -3.73 -42.98
C TYR A 644 -26.95 -4.25 -43.22
N PRO A 645 -27.99 -3.40 -43.08
CA PRO A 645 -29.36 -3.76 -43.41
C PRO A 645 -29.55 -4.04 -44.91
#